data_AF-A0A949CQ07-F1
#
_entry.id   AF-A0A949CQ07-F1
#
_cell.length_a   1.000
_cell.length_b   1.000
_cell.length_c   1.000
_cell.angle_alpha   90.00
_cell.angle_beta   90.00
_cell.angle_gamma   90.00
#
_symmetry.space_group_name_H-M   'P 1'
#
loop_
_entity.id
_entity.type
_entity.pdbx_description
1 polymer ?
#
loop_
_entity_poly.entity_id
_entity_poly.type
_entity_poly.pdbx_seq_one_letter_code
_entity_poly.pdbx_strand_id
1 'polypeptide(L)'
;LTGCANDLHGPFLGPEGWIYWCKSAFAEQSFPIGGPFSAKSTASHLYRKPLQSEVADRIMTGGMDNLVDIAFDDSGDRYFVSTFLHHPGKGVRDGLGHAVYGAVFGKDHAVLRSHVKTGPLMTPIVEMGPAAPAGVLVTSEQNPWNNGSSDAPTLVAAQFNLQRVTAHQLTRQGSSYIANTINLVLSEQLDFHPVDILEDVDGSLILVDTGGWYDLCCPSSGTEERVAKGGIYRLRAKSSDNSLQNIWKTIDETIESGRAVELLKHSNRRVREHATTFLSESGSLLQPDTMSKIQSILEGANPSTYQRLAAFWALSRSLVSGSSLPTQTPEFVERSLRMQDLSVVSAALELTATYAWKDARAEVEGILHTSVEPRLQRLAAACLGRIGADESLDILMQSWRRLSKETPEGRDRMLEHSIQYAMMEIVARTSETEGATQKIRSFLTSQNDDKTRMASLRILKELGRLDSSSIPSLIVASRSSSDALAELATSCIGSKGELVGAYVDSLRMLPIDQVERDIKSISAVFQVAHSDPAVVRWVDENLLKRESMEPWQWDVLFSVLDSFRNQTLPDPWSSGLANLIQYPGEKSNSLIEKIGATTLSKSSKELLQALATRMNSDDLRTSAAAIAMMPRGIVTVPSQTQAR
;
A
#
# COMPACT_ATOMS: atom_id res chain seq x y z
N LEU A 1 23.05 9.88 -3.63
CA LEU A 1 23.38 8.78 -4.56
C LEU A 1 24.03 7.69 -3.74
N THR A 2 23.45 6.50 -3.74
CA THR A 2 23.86 5.36 -2.90
C THR A 2 25.07 4.59 -3.45
N GLY A 3 25.58 4.97 -4.62
CA GLY A 3 26.72 4.33 -5.28
C GLY A 3 26.35 3.12 -6.16
N CYS A 4 25.08 2.70 -6.16
CA CYS A 4 24.59 1.58 -6.97
C CYS A 4 23.75 1.98 -8.19
N ALA A 5 23.70 3.28 -8.51
CA ALA A 5 22.93 3.86 -9.62
C ALA A 5 21.46 3.39 -9.70
N ASN A 6 20.89 2.90 -8.61
CA ASN A 6 19.51 2.48 -8.47
C ASN A 6 18.70 3.51 -7.68
N ASP A 7 19.16 4.75 -7.60
CA ASP A 7 18.51 5.83 -6.85
C ASP A 7 17.30 6.41 -7.60
N LEU A 8 17.40 6.54 -8.92
CA LEU A 8 16.42 7.17 -9.80
C LEU A 8 16.36 6.46 -11.16
N HIS A 9 15.15 6.27 -11.70
CA HIS A 9 14.93 5.78 -13.06
C HIS A 9 13.91 6.63 -13.81
N GLY A 10 14.04 6.67 -15.13
CA GLY A 10 13.32 7.59 -16.02
C GLY A 10 14.25 8.69 -16.58
N PRO A 11 13.70 9.80 -17.08
CA PRO A 11 12.28 10.16 -17.10
C PRO A 11 11.47 9.32 -18.09
N PHE A 12 10.20 9.06 -17.73
CA PHE A 12 9.21 8.43 -18.58
C PHE A 12 8.10 9.43 -18.92
N LEU A 13 7.54 9.33 -20.12
CA LEU A 13 6.48 10.21 -20.58
C LEU A 13 5.12 9.52 -20.44
N GLY A 14 4.24 10.05 -19.59
CA GLY A 14 2.89 9.51 -19.43
C GLY A 14 1.95 9.88 -20.58
N PRO A 15 0.82 9.17 -20.74
CA PRO A 15 -0.11 9.40 -21.84
C PRO A 15 -0.65 10.84 -21.88
N GLU A 16 -0.80 11.48 -20.73
CA GLU A 16 -1.25 12.87 -20.56
C GLU A 16 -0.15 13.93 -20.80
N GLY A 17 1.11 13.52 -20.95
CA GLY A 17 2.23 14.41 -21.21
C GLY A 17 2.96 14.94 -19.98
N TRP A 18 2.70 14.33 -18.83
CA TRP A 18 3.48 14.56 -17.63
C TRP A 18 4.72 13.66 -17.63
N ILE A 19 5.77 14.12 -16.96
CA ILE A 19 7.00 13.35 -16.73
C ILE A 19 6.84 12.52 -15.48
N TYR A 20 7.26 11.26 -15.56
CA TYR A 20 7.27 10.28 -14.51
C TYR A 20 8.69 9.81 -14.21
N TRP A 21 8.94 9.46 -12.95
CA TRP A 21 10.21 8.86 -12.55
C TRP A 21 10.04 8.00 -11.30
N CYS A 22 10.89 6.99 -11.20
CA CYS A 22 10.99 6.12 -10.05
C CYS A 22 12.09 6.65 -9.13
N LYS A 23 11.80 6.75 -7.84
CA LYS A 23 12.79 7.01 -6.79
C LYS A 23 12.94 5.77 -5.95
N SER A 24 14.18 5.43 -5.62
CA SER A 24 14.57 4.15 -5.00
C SER A 24 15.70 4.36 -3.97
N ALA A 25 16.37 3.27 -3.55
CA ALA A 25 17.60 3.23 -2.75
C ALA A 25 17.61 4.02 -1.43
N PHE A 26 16.43 4.29 -0.89
CA PHE A 26 16.16 4.93 0.39
C PHE A 26 16.85 6.27 0.75
N ALA A 27 17.51 6.94 -0.19
CA ALA A 27 18.01 8.28 0.02
C ALA A 27 16.84 9.25 0.34
N GLU A 28 17.08 10.19 1.25
CA GLU A 28 16.07 11.20 1.60
C GLU A 28 15.83 12.15 0.42
N GLN A 29 14.56 12.45 0.14
CA GLN A 29 14.15 13.52 -0.78
C GLN A 29 13.22 14.50 -0.07
N SER A 30 13.26 15.77 -0.50
CA SER A 30 12.56 16.89 0.15
C SER A 30 12.04 17.95 -0.84
N PHE A 31 11.76 17.59 -2.10
CA PHE A 31 11.20 18.55 -3.06
C PHE A 31 9.67 18.70 -2.88
N PRO A 32 9.05 19.79 -3.36
CA PRO A 32 7.61 20.01 -3.19
C PRO A 32 6.76 18.89 -3.79
N ILE A 33 5.89 18.30 -2.97
CA ILE A 33 4.88 17.31 -3.36
C ILE A 33 3.49 17.88 -3.05
N GLY A 34 2.54 17.74 -3.98
CA GLY A 34 1.15 18.11 -3.77
C GLY A 34 0.40 17.16 -2.84
N GLY A 35 -0.74 17.63 -2.31
CA GLY A 35 -1.57 16.86 -1.38
C GLY A 35 -1.20 17.09 0.10
N PRO A 36 -1.90 16.42 1.03
CA PRO A 36 -1.81 16.73 2.46
C PRO A 36 -0.68 16.01 3.20
N PHE A 37 0.00 15.07 2.54
CA PHE A 37 0.98 14.19 3.19
C PHE A 37 2.41 14.70 3.00
N SER A 38 3.30 14.31 3.92
CA SER A 38 4.69 14.78 3.94
C SER A 38 5.40 14.63 2.58
N ALA A 39 6.00 15.73 2.14
CA ALA A 39 6.93 15.78 1.02
C ALA A 39 8.28 15.17 1.38
N LYS A 40 8.67 15.18 2.65
CA LYS A 40 9.93 14.59 3.13
C LYS A 40 9.79 13.07 3.27
N SER A 41 10.61 12.31 2.55
CA SER A 41 10.55 10.84 2.59
C SER A 41 11.85 10.18 2.18
N THR A 42 12.15 9.05 2.81
CA THR A 42 13.19 8.11 2.41
C THR A 42 12.64 6.90 1.67
N ALA A 43 11.32 6.68 1.61
CA ALA A 43 10.75 5.53 0.90
C ALA A 43 11.01 5.59 -0.62
N SER A 44 10.78 4.48 -1.32
CA SER A 44 10.72 4.43 -2.78
C SER A 44 9.39 5.02 -3.26
N HIS A 45 9.36 5.63 -4.45
CA HIS A 45 8.16 6.31 -4.96
C HIS A 45 8.07 6.27 -6.48
N LEU A 46 6.83 6.23 -6.99
CA LEU A 46 6.54 6.64 -8.36
C LEU A 46 6.02 8.07 -8.33
N TYR A 47 6.78 8.99 -8.91
CA TYR A 47 6.42 10.40 -8.99
C TYR A 47 5.99 10.80 -10.38
N ARG A 48 5.29 11.94 -10.45
CA ARG A 48 4.97 12.62 -11.70
C ARG A 48 4.95 14.12 -11.56
N LYS A 49 5.14 14.85 -12.66
CA LYS A 49 4.86 16.28 -12.74
C LYS A 49 4.68 16.74 -14.19
N PRO A 50 3.86 17.77 -14.46
CA PRO A 50 3.95 18.47 -15.73
C PRO A 50 5.25 19.29 -15.74
N LEU A 51 5.83 19.51 -16.92
CA LEU A 51 7.08 20.27 -17.07
C LEU A 51 6.99 21.69 -16.50
N GLN A 52 5.79 22.28 -16.52
CA GLN A 52 5.51 23.64 -16.07
C GLN A 52 5.34 23.76 -14.54
N SER A 53 5.34 22.65 -13.79
CA SER A 53 5.13 22.67 -12.33
C SER A 53 6.41 22.35 -11.57
N GLU A 54 6.68 23.14 -10.52
CA GLU A 54 7.69 22.83 -9.50
C GLU A 54 7.17 21.82 -8.46
N VAL A 55 5.85 21.68 -8.35
CA VAL A 55 5.19 20.74 -7.44
C VAL A 55 4.97 19.42 -8.18
N ALA A 56 5.55 18.36 -7.64
CA ALA A 56 5.34 17.01 -8.12
C ALA A 56 4.16 16.33 -7.41
N ASP A 57 3.73 15.21 -7.95
CA ASP A 57 2.67 14.38 -7.42
C ASP A 57 3.21 12.97 -7.17
N ARG A 58 2.78 12.37 -6.06
CA ARG A 58 3.21 11.04 -5.63
C ARG A 58 2.10 10.05 -5.91
N ILE A 59 2.37 9.08 -6.79
CA ILE A 59 1.39 8.07 -7.17
C ILE A 59 1.36 6.92 -6.18
N MET A 60 2.53 6.35 -5.86
CA MET A 60 2.62 5.25 -4.91
C MET A 60 3.92 5.33 -4.12
N THR A 61 3.88 4.73 -2.93
CA THR A 61 4.99 4.63 -1.99
C THR A 61 5.45 3.17 -1.90
N GLY A 62 6.74 2.95 -1.66
CA GLY A 62 7.35 1.64 -1.71
C GLY A 62 8.37 1.38 -0.60
N GLY A 63 8.29 0.21 0.02
CA GLY A 63 9.32 -0.34 0.90
C GLY A 63 10.36 -1.18 0.17
N MET A 64 10.21 -1.37 -1.15
CA MET A 64 11.17 -2.06 -2.02
C MET A 64 12.44 -1.23 -2.25
N ASP A 65 13.55 -1.90 -2.56
CA ASP A 65 14.85 -1.23 -2.66
C ASP A 65 15.05 -0.54 -4.02
N ASN A 66 14.47 -1.11 -5.08
CA ASN A 66 14.66 -0.61 -6.44
C ASN A 66 13.38 -0.76 -7.26
N LEU A 67 12.61 0.31 -7.36
CA LEU A 67 11.58 0.51 -8.37
C LEU A 67 12.26 0.92 -9.68
N VAL A 68 12.10 0.14 -10.75
CA VAL A 68 12.96 0.21 -11.93
C VAL A 68 12.27 0.91 -13.11
N ASP A 69 11.24 0.29 -13.67
CA ASP A 69 10.62 0.76 -14.91
C ASP A 69 9.09 0.77 -14.81
N ILE A 70 8.44 1.54 -15.70
CA ILE A 70 6.99 1.71 -15.75
C ILE A 70 6.43 1.57 -17.17
N ALA A 71 5.20 1.07 -17.25
CA ALA A 71 4.42 1.06 -18.48
C ALA A 71 3.01 1.59 -18.26
N PHE A 72 2.38 2.09 -19.32
CA PHE A 72 1.01 2.61 -19.31
C PHE A 72 0.18 1.82 -20.30
N ASP A 73 -1.07 1.52 -19.98
CA ASP A 73 -2.02 1.07 -21.01
C ASP A 73 -2.84 2.22 -21.60
N ASP A 74 -3.63 1.91 -22.63
CA ASP A 74 -4.42 2.91 -23.35
C ASP A 74 -5.52 3.53 -22.49
N SER A 75 -5.92 2.89 -21.38
CA SER A 75 -6.88 3.44 -20.42
C SER A 75 -6.24 4.33 -19.36
N GLY A 76 -4.90 4.39 -19.30
CA GLY A 76 -4.14 5.18 -18.35
C GLY A 76 -3.70 4.44 -17.09
N ASP A 77 -4.06 3.15 -16.95
CA ASP A 77 -3.54 2.31 -15.85
C ASP A 77 -2.02 2.15 -15.99
N ARG A 78 -1.37 1.93 -14.86
CA ARG A 78 0.09 2.08 -14.72
C ARG A 78 0.69 0.84 -14.09
N TYR A 79 1.74 0.33 -14.68
CA TYR A 79 2.41 -0.88 -14.23
C TYR A 79 3.86 -0.56 -13.93
N PHE A 80 4.45 -1.28 -12.98
CA PHE A 80 5.86 -1.12 -12.65
C PHE A 80 6.52 -2.46 -12.41
N VAL A 81 7.82 -2.50 -12.62
CA VAL A 81 8.67 -3.61 -12.19
C VAL A 81 9.66 -3.15 -11.13
N SER A 82 10.00 -4.06 -10.21
CA SER A 82 10.86 -3.73 -9.09
C SER A 82 11.60 -4.94 -8.54
N THR A 83 12.81 -4.68 -8.02
CA THR A 83 13.60 -5.65 -7.27
C THR A 83 13.46 -5.45 -5.76
N PHE A 84 13.58 -6.52 -4.99
CA PHE A 84 13.41 -6.53 -3.53
C PHE A 84 12.04 -6.00 -3.08
N LEU A 85 11.00 -6.34 -3.85
CA LEU A 85 9.61 -6.14 -3.49
C LEU A 85 9.24 -6.92 -2.22
N HIS A 86 9.91 -8.05 -1.98
CA HIS A 86 9.81 -8.83 -0.75
C HIS A 86 11.15 -8.88 -0.02
N HIS A 87 11.10 -9.18 1.29
CA HIS A 87 12.28 -9.70 1.99
C HIS A 87 12.66 -11.03 1.32
N PRO A 88 13.89 -11.19 0.79
CA PRO A 88 14.26 -12.38 0.04
C PRO A 88 14.04 -13.66 0.85
N GLY A 89 13.28 -14.60 0.30
CA GLY A 89 13.03 -15.88 0.94
C GLY A 89 11.95 -16.69 0.22
N LYS A 90 12.00 -18.02 0.32
CA LYS A 90 10.98 -18.93 -0.26
C LYS A 90 10.68 -18.70 -1.76
N GLY A 91 11.67 -18.23 -2.52
CA GLY A 91 11.53 -18.02 -3.97
C GLY A 91 10.82 -16.72 -4.37
N VAL A 92 10.47 -15.83 -3.44
CA VAL A 92 9.92 -14.49 -3.73
C VAL A 92 10.97 -13.40 -3.46
N ARG A 93 11.08 -12.43 -4.36
CA ARG A 93 12.00 -11.29 -4.21
C ARG A 93 11.55 -10.09 -5.04
N ASP A 94 11.41 -10.28 -6.34
CA ASP A 94 11.13 -9.24 -7.33
C ASP A 94 9.74 -9.45 -7.94
N GLY A 95 9.17 -8.42 -8.56
CA GLY A 95 7.84 -8.56 -9.14
C GLY A 95 7.37 -7.39 -9.99
N LEU A 96 6.17 -7.56 -10.54
CA LEU A 96 5.44 -6.58 -11.33
C LEU A 96 4.17 -6.16 -10.57
N GLY A 97 3.95 -4.85 -10.41
CA GLY A 97 2.79 -4.29 -9.70
C GLY A 97 1.92 -3.38 -10.55
N HIS A 98 0.66 -3.22 -10.14
CA HIS A 98 -0.30 -2.24 -10.67
C HIS A 98 -0.28 -0.99 -9.78
N ALA A 99 0.29 0.12 -10.25
CA ALA A 99 0.46 1.34 -9.47
C ALA A 99 -0.87 2.11 -9.31
N VAL A 100 -1.60 1.80 -8.24
CA VAL A 100 -2.79 2.55 -7.80
C VAL A 100 -2.41 3.78 -6.99
N TYR A 101 -3.09 4.91 -7.22
CA TYR A 101 -2.86 6.15 -6.48
C TYR A 101 -3.02 5.99 -4.96
N GLY A 102 -2.02 6.45 -4.21
CA GLY A 102 -1.94 6.35 -2.74
C GLY A 102 -1.41 5.03 -2.21
N ALA A 103 -1.22 4.02 -3.07
CA ALA A 103 -0.91 2.67 -2.63
C ALA A 103 0.50 2.55 -2.02
N VAL A 104 0.64 1.61 -1.08
CA VAL A 104 1.92 1.29 -0.45
C VAL A 104 2.31 -0.15 -0.79
N PHE A 105 3.41 -0.30 -1.53
CA PHE A 105 3.94 -1.59 -2.00
C PHE A 105 5.25 -1.97 -1.29
N GLY A 106 5.70 -3.19 -1.57
CA GLY A 106 7.02 -3.67 -1.17
C GLY A 106 7.02 -4.39 0.17
N LYS A 107 8.22 -4.48 0.77
CA LYS A 107 8.44 -5.13 2.06
C LYS A 107 8.17 -4.16 3.21
N ASP A 108 7.76 -4.71 4.36
CA ASP A 108 7.66 -3.91 5.57
C ASP A 108 9.06 -3.44 6.00
N HIS A 109 9.24 -2.13 6.04
CA HIS A 109 10.54 -1.48 6.19
C HIS A 109 10.38 -0.14 6.92
N ALA A 110 11.41 0.28 7.65
CA ALA A 110 11.36 1.47 8.51
C ALA A 110 11.03 2.77 7.75
N VAL A 111 11.39 2.84 6.46
CA VAL A 111 11.09 3.97 5.57
C VAL A 111 9.58 4.20 5.35
N LEU A 112 8.76 3.19 5.63
CA LEU A 112 7.29 3.27 5.51
C LEU A 112 6.60 3.80 6.76
N ARG A 113 7.32 3.99 7.87
CA ARG A 113 6.70 4.38 9.17
C ARG A 113 6.03 5.75 9.16
N SER A 114 6.50 6.66 8.31
CA SER A 114 5.95 8.02 8.17
C SER A 114 4.88 8.14 7.09
N HIS A 115 4.43 7.04 6.49
CA HIS A 115 3.45 7.03 5.42
C HIS A 115 2.16 6.38 5.88
N VAL A 116 1.04 7.02 5.57
CA VAL A 116 -0.29 6.47 5.85
C VAL A 116 -0.50 5.17 5.10
N LYS A 117 -1.17 4.20 5.74
CA LYS A 117 -1.50 2.92 5.14
C LYS A 117 -2.99 2.66 5.29
N THR A 118 -3.63 2.07 4.28
CA THR A 118 -5.05 1.66 4.35
C THR A 118 -5.23 0.22 4.86
N GLY A 119 -4.16 -0.40 5.37
CA GLY A 119 -4.15 -1.81 5.76
C GLY A 119 -2.82 -2.48 5.39
N PRO A 120 -2.82 -3.81 5.17
CA PRO A 120 -1.65 -4.52 4.66
C PRO A 120 -1.10 -3.91 3.36
N LEU A 121 0.20 -4.07 3.14
CA LEU A 121 0.87 -3.63 1.91
C LEU A 121 0.25 -4.32 0.68
N MET A 122 0.28 -3.61 -0.46
CA MET A 122 -0.22 -4.14 -1.72
C MET A 122 0.67 -5.27 -2.24
N THR A 123 0.04 -6.28 -2.83
CA THR A 123 0.73 -7.40 -3.47
C THR A 123 1.04 -7.09 -4.93
N PRO A 124 2.14 -7.63 -5.48
CA PRO A 124 2.38 -7.58 -6.92
C PRO A 124 1.31 -8.38 -7.68
N ILE A 125 1.16 -8.10 -8.98
CA ILE A 125 0.37 -8.91 -9.91
C ILE A 125 1.13 -10.21 -10.23
N VAL A 126 2.46 -10.11 -10.36
CA VAL A 126 3.34 -11.22 -10.72
C VAL A 126 4.54 -11.26 -9.79
N GLU A 127 4.75 -12.43 -9.18
CA GLU A 127 6.00 -12.79 -8.49
C GLU A 127 7.02 -13.25 -9.53
N MET A 128 8.23 -12.69 -9.51
CA MET A 128 9.27 -12.97 -10.50
C MET A 128 10.53 -13.63 -9.89
N GLY A 129 10.47 -14.02 -8.62
CA GLY A 129 11.65 -14.54 -7.91
C GLY A 129 12.82 -13.55 -7.98
N PRO A 130 14.08 -14.00 -8.10
CA PRO A 130 15.23 -13.11 -8.19
C PRO A 130 15.52 -12.58 -9.61
N ALA A 131 14.47 -12.24 -10.38
CA ALA A 131 14.54 -11.83 -11.79
C ALA A 131 15.42 -10.61 -12.09
N ALA A 132 15.52 -9.65 -11.17
CA ALA A 132 15.99 -8.30 -11.45
C ALA A 132 15.34 -7.74 -12.73
N PRO A 133 14.01 -7.58 -12.77
CA PRO A 133 13.33 -7.05 -13.94
C PRO A 133 13.80 -5.62 -14.22
N ALA A 134 14.18 -5.38 -15.48
CA ALA A 134 14.89 -4.17 -15.88
C ALA A 134 14.11 -3.28 -16.86
N GLY A 135 13.19 -3.87 -17.64
CA GLY A 135 12.32 -3.14 -18.57
C GLY A 135 10.93 -3.76 -18.63
N VAL A 136 9.91 -2.91 -18.82
CA VAL A 136 8.51 -3.34 -18.94
C VAL A 136 7.76 -2.54 -20.01
N LEU A 137 6.94 -3.24 -20.79
CA LEU A 137 6.19 -2.70 -21.92
C LEU A 137 4.74 -3.18 -21.88
N VAL A 138 3.78 -2.32 -22.22
CA VAL A 138 2.44 -2.75 -22.65
C VAL A 138 2.45 -2.90 -24.18
N THR A 139 2.04 -4.07 -24.69
CA THR A 139 1.99 -4.33 -26.13
C THR A 139 0.73 -3.76 -26.79
N SER A 140 0.80 -3.47 -28.09
CA SER A 140 -0.34 -3.11 -28.93
C SER A 140 -1.42 -4.20 -28.91
N GLU A 141 -2.67 -3.83 -29.17
CA GLU A 141 -3.84 -4.72 -29.07
C GLU A 141 -3.81 -5.85 -30.10
N GLN A 142 -3.24 -5.59 -31.28
CA GLN A 142 -3.13 -6.56 -32.37
C GLN A 142 -1.91 -7.47 -32.24
N ASN A 143 -1.16 -7.34 -31.15
CA ASN A 143 0.05 -8.09 -30.96
C ASN A 143 -0.26 -9.60 -30.77
N PRO A 144 0.46 -10.53 -31.45
CA PRO A 144 0.17 -11.96 -31.40
C PRO A 144 0.32 -12.60 -30.02
N TRP A 145 1.00 -11.94 -29.07
CA TRP A 145 1.15 -12.44 -27.71
C TRP A 145 -0.01 -12.07 -26.78
N ASN A 146 -0.99 -11.31 -27.28
CA ASN A 146 -2.21 -11.02 -26.54
C ASN A 146 -3.11 -12.26 -26.43
N ASN A 147 -3.84 -12.35 -25.32
CA ASN A 147 -4.83 -13.40 -25.08
C ASN A 147 -6.17 -13.15 -25.79
N GLY A 148 -6.26 -12.12 -26.66
CA GLY A 148 -7.49 -11.72 -27.35
C GLY A 148 -8.50 -10.96 -26.50
N SER A 149 -8.19 -10.66 -25.24
CA SER A 149 -9.02 -9.80 -24.37
C SER A 149 -8.94 -8.35 -24.85
N SER A 150 -10.08 -7.72 -25.10
CA SER A 150 -10.15 -6.27 -25.35
C SER A 150 -9.98 -5.43 -24.09
N ASP A 151 -10.16 -6.04 -22.92
CA ASP A 151 -10.38 -5.31 -21.68
C ASP A 151 -9.15 -5.29 -20.77
N ALA A 152 -8.06 -5.96 -21.13
CA ALA A 152 -6.85 -6.00 -20.31
C ALA A 152 -5.60 -6.15 -21.20
N PRO A 153 -4.50 -5.43 -20.89
CA PRO A 153 -3.30 -5.47 -21.71
C PRO A 153 -2.47 -6.75 -21.51
N THR A 154 -1.50 -6.96 -22.41
CA THR A 154 -0.36 -7.85 -22.14
C THR A 154 0.86 -7.00 -21.81
N LEU A 155 1.54 -7.36 -20.71
CA LEU A 155 2.79 -6.73 -20.31
C LEU A 155 3.96 -7.64 -20.68
N VAL A 156 5.03 -7.09 -21.23
CA VAL A 156 6.27 -7.84 -21.49
C VAL A 156 7.38 -7.30 -20.60
N ALA A 157 8.06 -8.19 -19.88
CA ALA A 157 9.12 -7.82 -18.95
C ALA A 157 10.46 -8.49 -19.32
N ALA A 158 11.53 -7.70 -19.35
CA ALA A 158 12.91 -8.17 -19.48
C ALA A 158 13.47 -8.54 -18.10
N GLN A 159 13.91 -9.79 -17.93
CA GLN A 159 14.40 -10.32 -16.64
C GLN A 159 15.91 -10.57 -16.68
N PHE A 160 16.68 -9.62 -16.15
CA PHE A 160 18.14 -9.59 -16.25
C PHE A 160 18.82 -10.87 -15.73
N ASN A 161 18.46 -11.33 -14.52
CA ASN A 161 19.12 -12.48 -13.88
C ASN A 161 18.63 -13.84 -14.37
N LEU A 162 17.40 -13.89 -14.90
CA LEU A 162 16.75 -15.16 -15.25
C LEU A 162 16.80 -15.46 -16.74
N GLN A 163 17.62 -14.71 -17.50
CA GLN A 163 17.95 -14.95 -18.91
C GLN A 163 16.71 -15.12 -19.77
N ARG A 164 15.66 -14.33 -19.50
CA ARG A 164 14.37 -14.49 -20.14
C ARG A 164 13.62 -13.19 -20.35
N VAL A 165 12.70 -13.24 -21.30
CA VAL A 165 11.67 -12.23 -21.52
C VAL A 165 10.33 -12.91 -21.36
N THR A 166 9.46 -12.38 -20.51
CA THR A 166 8.15 -12.96 -20.20
C THR A 166 7.02 -12.04 -20.64
N ALA A 167 5.97 -12.60 -21.23
CA ALA A 167 4.70 -11.92 -21.43
C ALA A 167 3.72 -12.30 -20.32
N HIS A 168 3.02 -11.30 -19.79
CA HIS A 168 2.03 -11.38 -18.72
C HIS A 168 0.70 -10.93 -19.28
N GLN A 169 -0.11 -11.89 -19.70
CA GLN A 169 -1.44 -11.67 -20.26
C GLN A 169 -2.40 -11.38 -19.11
N LEU A 170 -2.82 -10.12 -18.96
CA LEU A 170 -3.67 -9.73 -17.85
C LEU A 170 -5.13 -10.14 -18.10
N THR A 171 -5.84 -10.43 -17.01
CA THR A 171 -7.30 -10.54 -16.97
C THR A 171 -7.81 -9.79 -15.75
N ARG A 172 -8.98 -9.16 -15.88
CA ARG A 172 -9.56 -8.35 -14.80
C ARG A 172 -9.92 -9.24 -13.61
N GLN A 173 -9.56 -8.79 -12.41
CA GLN A 173 -10.01 -9.35 -11.14
C GLN A 173 -10.34 -8.20 -10.20
N GLY A 174 -11.63 -7.97 -9.97
CA GLY A 174 -12.11 -6.80 -9.24
C GLY A 174 -11.67 -5.50 -9.92
N SER A 175 -11.08 -4.59 -9.15
CA SER A 175 -10.59 -3.29 -9.60
C SER A 175 -9.13 -3.33 -10.10
N SER A 176 -8.54 -4.53 -10.21
CA SER A 176 -7.17 -4.78 -10.63
C SER A 176 -7.10 -5.98 -11.59
N TYR A 177 -5.95 -6.64 -11.65
CA TYR A 177 -5.65 -7.71 -12.60
C TYR A 177 -5.00 -8.92 -11.91
N ILE A 178 -5.19 -10.07 -12.53
CA ILE A 178 -4.31 -11.24 -12.41
C ILE A 178 -3.62 -11.46 -13.76
N ALA A 179 -2.53 -12.24 -13.76
CA ALA A 179 -1.76 -12.48 -14.97
C ALA A 179 -1.56 -13.97 -15.24
N ASN A 180 -1.70 -14.36 -16.51
CA ASN A 180 -1.13 -15.59 -17.03
C ASN A 180 0.25 -15.27 -17.64
N THR A 181 1.30 -15.97 -17.18
CA THR A 181 2.68 -15.67 -17.59
C THR A 181 3.21 -16.73 -18.55
N ILE A 182 3.81 -16.29 -19.66
CA ILE A 182 4.47 -17.14 -20.65
C ILE A 182 5.90 -16.63 -20.93
N ASN A 183 6.82 -17.55 -21.20
CA ASN A 183 8.16 -17.18 -21.68
C ASN A 183 8.09 -16.87 -23.18
N LEU A 184 8.49 -15.67 -23.58
CA LEU A 184 8.67 -15.29 -24.99
C LEU A 184 10.07 -15.67 -25.49
N VAL A 185 11.07 -15.40 -24.66
CA VAL A 185 12.47 -15.73 -24.91
C VAL A 185 13.02 -16.39 -23.66
N LEU A 186 13.71 -17.50 -23.85
CA LEU A 186 14.50 -18.16 -22.82
C LEU A 186 15.85 -18.48 -23.44
N SER A 187 16.92 -18.05 -22.80
CA SER A 187 18.28 -18.37 -23.21
C SER A 187 18.93 -19.29 -22.19
N GLU A 188 19.74 -20.23 -22.68
CA GLU A 188 20.66 -21.02 -21.86
C GLU A 188 22.03 -20.33 -21.74
N GLN A 189 22.23 -19.23 -22.45
CA GLN A 189 23.47 -18.44 -22.38
C GLN A 189 23.52 -17.68 -21.06
N LEU A 190 24.55 -17.95 -20.26
CA LEU A 190 24.66 -17.40 -18.91
C LEU A 190 24.77 -15.87 -18.89
N ASP A 191 25.37 -15.33 -19.93
CA ASP A 191 25.63 -13.92 -20.18
C ASP A 191 24.48 -13.20 -20.88
N PHE A 192 23.37 -13.88 -21.22
CA PHE A 192 22.19 -13.22 -21.78
C PHE A 192 21.44 -12.44 -20.69
N HIS A 193 21.54 -11.11 -20.76
CA HIS A 193 21.07 -10.18 -19.76
C HIS A 193 20.11 -9.16 -20.39
N PRO A 194 18.84 -9.55 -20.60
CA PRO A 194 17.85 -8.66 -21.20
C PRO A 194 17.55 -7.51 -20.23
N VAL A 195 17.71 -6.29 -20.71
CA VAL A 195 17.52 -5.06 -19.92
C VAL A 195 16.32 -4.25 -20.36
N ASP A 196 15.89 -4.36 -21.61
CA ASP A 196 14.78 -3.56 -22.14
C ASP A 196 14.04 -4.28 -23.27
N ILE A 197 12.79 -3.89 -23.47
CA ILE A 197 11.89 -4.41 -24.49
C ILE A 197 11.01 -3.28 -25.02
N LEU A 198 11.12 -3.00 -26.32
CA LEU A 198 10.36 -1.95 -27.00
C LEU A 198 9.46 -2.57 -28.07
N GLU A 199 8.39 -1.90 -28.46
CA GLU A 199 7.57 -2.29 -29.62
C GLU A 199 7.79 -1.27 -30.73
N ASP A 200 7.88 -1.74 -31.98
CA ASP A 200 8.03 -0.91 -33.18
C ASP A 200 6.68 -0.77 -33.94
N VAL A 201 6.64 0.07 -34.98
CA VAL A 201 5.42 0.41 -35.73
C VAL A 201 4.79 -0.77 -36.49
N ASP A 202 5.52 -1.86 -36.66
CA ASP A 202 5.04 -3.12 -37.26
C ASP A 202 4.55 -4.14 -36.21
N GLY A 203 4.66 -3.83 -34.92
CA GLY A 203 4.25 -4.69 -33.80
C GLY A 203 5.30 -5.72 -33.39
N SER A 204 6.48 -5.72 -34.03
CA SER A 204 7.61 -6.52 -33.57
C SER A 204 8.22 -5.92 -32.31
N LEU A 205 8.83 -6.77 -31.47
CA LEU A 205 9.52 -6.31 -30.27
C LEU A 205 11.02 -6.20 -30.52
N ILE A 206 11.62 -5.12 -30.02
CA ILE A 206 13.06 -4.89 -29.98
C ILE A 206 13.53 -5.21 -28.56
N LEU A 207 14.31 -6.27 -28.44
CA LEU A 207 14.91 -6.71 -27.19
C LEU A 207 16.34 -6.20 -27.10
N VAL A 208 16.66 -5.53 -25.99
CA VAL A 208 18.01 -5.05 -25.68
C VAL A 208 18.62 -5.95 -24.62
N ASP A 209 19.78 -6.51 -24.95
CA ASP A 209 20.59 -7.38 -24.09
C ASP A 209 21.94 -6.72 -23.86
N THR A 210 22.32 -6.54 -22.60
CA THR A 210 23.64 -5.99 -22.29
C THR A 210 24.74 -7.01 -22.45
N GLY A 211 24.51 -8.32 -22.40
CA GLY A 211 25.63 -9.21 -22.15
C GLY A 211 26.24 -8.92 -20.76
N GLY A 212 27.55 -9.12 -20.62
CA GLY A 212 28.26 -9.08 -19.34
C GLY A 212 28.90 -7.74 -18.95
N TRP A 213 28.64 -6.63 -19.66
CA TRP A 213 29.36 -5.36 -19.38
C TRP A 213 28.73 -4.48 -18.29
N TYR A 214 27.52 -4.76 -17.82
CA TYR A 214 26.94 -4.05 -16.67
C TYR A 214 27.41 -4.71 -15.36
N ASP A 215 28.37 -4.12 -14.65
CA ASP A 215 28.99 -4.69 -13.44
C ASP A 215 28.65 -3.95 -12.13
N LEU A 216 27.82 -2.91 -12.18
CA LEU A 216 27.54 -2.07 -11.02
C LEU A 216 26.52 -2.72 -10.08
N CYS A 217 26.96 -3.04 -8.85
CA CYS A 217 26.13 -3.55 -7.74
C CYS A 217 25.29 -4.81 -7.99
N CYS A 218 25.44 -5.48 -9.14
CA CYS A 218 24.78 -6.74 -9.44
C CYS A 218 25.78 -7.91 -9.31
N PRO A 219 25.68 -8.78 -8.29
CA PRO A 219 26.67 -9.84 -8.07
C PRO A 219 26.65 -10.93 -9.17
N SER A 220 25.57 -11.05 -9.94
CA SER A 220 25.45 -12.04 -11.03
C SER A 220 26.27 -11.67 -12.28
N SER A 221 26.48 -10.39 -12.57
CA SER A 221 27.10 -9.94 -13.82
C SER A 221 28.64 -10.06 -13.86
N GLY A 222 29.29 -10.46 -12.75
CA GLY A 222 30.74 -10.52 -12.63
C GLY A 222 31.39 -11.91 -12.75
N THR A 223 30.61 -12.97 -13.03
CA THR A 223 31.04 -14.32 -12.65
C THR A 223 31.79 -15.13 -13.71
N GLU A 224 31.53 -15.01 -15.03
CA GLU A 224 32.17 -15.95 -15.99
C GLU A 224 32.75 -15.33 -17.29
N GLU A 225 32.15 -14.31 -17.91
CA GLU A 225 32.77 -13.61 -19.07
C GLU A 225 32.45 -12.10 -19.09
N ARG A 226 33.37 -11.24 -18.65
CA ARG A 226 33.24 -9.76 -18.69
C ARG A 226 33.17 -9.14 -20.09
N VAL A 227 33.14 -9.95 -21.16
CA VAL A 227 33.35 -9.53 -22.55
C VAL A 227 32.18 -9.91 -23.48
N ALA A 228 31.13 -10.52 -22.94
CA ALA A 228 29.91 -10.77 -23.69
C ALA A 228 29.33 -9.45 -24.25
N LYS A 229 29.23 -9.36 -25.58
CA LYS A 229 28.91 -8.10 -26.28
C LYS A 229 27.46 -7.65 -26.10
N GLY A 230 26.57 -8.54 -25.65
CA GLY A 230 25.13 -8.34 -25.69
C GLY A 230 24.61 -8.28 -27.14
N GLY A 231 23.42 -7.72 -27.31
CA GLY A 231 22.80 -7.61 -28.62
C GLY A 231 21.50 -6.82 -28.64
N ILE A 232 21.08 -6.46 -29.85
CA ILE A 232 19.74 -5.93 -30.12
C ILE A 232 19.05 -6.95 -31.03
N TYR A 233 18.01 -7.57 -30.51
CA TYR A 233 17.25 -8.61 -31.21
C TYR A 233 15.88 -8.08 -31.61
N ARG A 234 15.35 -8.55 -32.75
CA ARG A 234 13.97 -8.26 -33.17
C ARG A 234 13.14 -9.54 -33.15
N LEU A 235 12.11 -9.55 -32.31
CA LEU A 235 11.14 -10.62 -32.16
C LEU A 235 9.95 -10.31 -33.06
N ARG A 236 9.75 -11.12 -34.11
CA ARG A 236 8.65 -10.95 -35.07
C ARG A 236 8.04 -12.29 -35.44
N ALA A 237 6.77 -12.27 -35.85
CA ALA A 237 6.12 -13.45 -36.41
C ALA A 237 6.81 -13.89 -37.71
N LYS A 238 6.93 -15.20 -37.93
CA LYS A 238 7.61 -15.75 -39.13
C LYS A 238 6.94 -15.34 -40.46
N SER A 239 5.65 -15.01 -40.43
CA SER A 239 4.84 -14.63 -41.59
C SER A 239 4.65 -13.12 -41.78
N SER A 240 5.34 -12.26 -41.01
CA SER A 240 5.21 -10.81 -41.15
C SER A 240 6.00 -10.32 -42.38
N ASP A 241 5.32 -10.20 -43.52
CA ASP A 241 5.89 -9.75 -44.80
C ASP A 241 5.95 -8.23 -44.96
N ASN A 242 5.55 -7.48 -43.94
CA ASN A 242 5.59 -6.02 -43.98
C ASN A 242 7.04 -5.54 -43.86
N SER A 243 7.58 -4.94 -44.93
CA SER A 243 8.86 -4.25 -44.81
C SER A 243 8.66 -3.02 -43.92
N LEU A 244 9.21 -3.06 -42.70
CA LEU A 244 9.22 -1.97 -41.73
C LEU A 244 9.51 -0.59 -42.34
N GLN A 245 10.43 -0.53 -43.31
CA GLN A 245 10.77 0.70 -44.04
C GLN A 245 9.58 1.32 -44.79
N ASN A 246 8.70 0.50 -45.38
CA ASN A 246 7.51 1.01 -46.08
C ASN A 246 6.46 1.54 -45.10
N ILE A 247 6.35 0.95 -43.90
CA ILE A 247 5.45 1.45 -42.85
C ILE A 247 5.90 2.84 -42.41
N TRP A 248 7.19 3.00 -42.07
CA TRP A 248 7.76 4.30 -41.71
C TRP A 248 7.59 5.32 -42.83
N LYS A 249 7.91 4.96 -44.08
CA LYS A 249 7.69 5.83 -45.24
C LYS A 249 6.24 6.31 -45.34
N THR A 250 5.26 5.43 -45.12
CA THR A 250 3.84 5.79 -45.16
C THR A 250 3.45 6.72 -44.00
N ILE A 251 4.02 6.52 -42.82
CA ILE A 251 3.83 7.39 -41.65
C ILE A 251 4.39 8.79 -41.96
N ASP A 252 5.63 8.86 -42.44
CA ASP A 252 6.32 10.11 -42.78
C ASP A 252 5.57 10.88 -43.88
N GLU A 253 5.18 10.22 -44.97
CA GLU A 253 4.38 10.85 -46.05
C GLU A 253 3.01 11.35 -45.54
N THR A 254 2.40 10.66 -44.56
CA THR A 254 1.14 11.09 -43.94
C THR A 254 1.34 12.32 -43.05
N ILE A 255 2.45 12.37 -42.32
CA ILE A 255 2.85 13.53 -41.52
C ILE A 255 3.14 14.75 -42.41
N GLU A 256 3.99 14.58 -43.44
CA GLU A 256 4.40 15.62 -44.38
C GLU A 256 3.21 16.22 -45.16
N SER A 257 2.18 15.41 -45.43
CA SER A 257 0.95 15.88 -46.07
C SER A 257 -0.06 16.54 -45.12
N GLY A 258 0.31 16.80 -43.86
CA GLY A 258 -0.56 17.46 -42.86
C GLY A 258 -1.72 16.58 -42.37
N ARG A 259 -1.62 15.26 -42.56
CA ARG A 259 -2.65 14.27 -42.21
C ARG A 259 -2.33 13.48 -40.95
N ALA A 260 -1.42 13.97 -40.09
CA ALA A 260 -1.00 13.28 -38.86
C ALA A 260 -2.17 12.86 -37.94
N VAL A 261 -3.30 13.59 -37.92
CA VAL A 261 -4.50 13.20 -37.17
C VAL A 261 -5.10 11.87 -37.64
N GLU A 262 -4.92 11.49 -38.91
CA GLU A 262 -5.38 10.20 -39.44
C GLU A 262 -4.64 9.01 -38.81
N LEU A 263 -3.38 9.22 -38.41
CA LEU A 263 -2.56 8.19 -37.77
C LEU A 263 -3.04 7.83 -36.35
N LEU A 264 -3.81 8.69 -35.69
CA LEU A 264 -4.48 8.37 -34.42
C LEU A 264 -5.49 7.22 -34.56
N LYS A 265 -5.92 6.92 -35.79
CA LYS A 265 -6.84 5.80 -36.10
C LYS A 265 -6.11 4.48 -36.36
N HIS A 266 -4.79 4.48 -36.39
CA HIS A 266 -3.98 3.33 -36.77
C HIS A 266 -4.12 2.17 -35.76
N SER A 267 -4.10 0.93 -36.25
CA SER A 267 -4.30 -0.27 -35.42
C SER A 267 -3.14 -0.54 -34.46
N ASN A 268 -1.91 -0.18 -34.85
CA ASN A 268 -0.73 -0.26 -33.99
C ASN A 268 -0.62 0.98 -33.08
N ARG A 269 -0.50 0.75 -31.77
CA ARG A 269 -0.38 1.76 -30.73
C ARG A 269 0.82 2.68 -30.93
N ARG A 270 1.98 2.15 -31.33
CA ARG A 270 3.20 2.94 -31.54
C ARG A 270 3.05 3.99 -32.63
N VAL A 271 2.25 3.72 -33.66
CA VAL A 271 1.91 4.72 -34.68
C VAL A 271 1.04 5.84 -34.10
N ARG A 272 0.06 5.50 -33.25
CA ARG A 272 -0.81 6.48 -32.58
C ARG A 272 -0.01 7.37 -31.62
N GLU A 273 0.90 6.77 -30.84
CA GLU A 273 1.80 7.48 -29.93
C GLU A 273 2.76 8.40 -30.69
N HIS A 274 3.38 7.91 -31.77
CA HIS A 274 4.25 8.71 -32.62
C HIS A 274 3.51 9.91 -33.22
N ALA A 275 2.30 9.69 -33.73
CA ALA A 275 1.45 10.77 -34.24
C ALA A 275 1.09 11.81 -33.17
N THR A 276 0.80 11.36 -31.94
CA THR A 276 0.49 12.24 -30.81
C THR A 276 1.70 13.09 -30.43
N THR A 277 2.88 12.48 -30.35
CA THR A 277 4.14 13.18 -30.09
C THR A 277 4.43 14.21 -31.17
N PHE A 278 4.32 13.83 -32.45
CA PHE A 278 4.52 14.76 -33.57
C PHE A 278 3.56 15.96 -33.48
N LEU A 279 2.25 15.72 -33.30
CA LEU A 279 1.24 16.78 -33.20
C LEU A 279 1.50 17.73 -32.02
N SER A 280 2.06 17.21 -30.93
CA SER A 280 2.45 17.99 -29.75
C SER A 280 3.68 18.84 -30.02
N GLU A 281 4.74 18.26 -30.56
CA GLU A 281 6.03 18.93 -30.84
C GLU A 281 5.91 19.98 -31.94
N SER A 282 5.05 19.74 -32.94
CA SER A 282 4.78 20.71 -34.02
C SER A 282 3.91 21.89 -33.58
N GLY A 283 3.33 21.84 -32.37
CA GLY A 283 2.34 22.80 -31.89
C GLY A 283 0.96 22.67 -32.56
N SER A 284 0.75 21.64 -33.40
CA SER A 284 -0.52 21.43 -34.10
C SER A 284 -1.68 21.17 -33.16
N LEU A 285 -1.45 20.62 -31.95
CA LEU A 285 -2.48 20.44 -30.92
C LEU A 285 -3.07 21.75 -30.38
N LEU A 286 -2.45 22.91 -30.63
CA LEU A 286 -3.01 24.21 -30.26
C LEU A 286 -3.89 24.81 -31.36
N GLN A 287 -3.96 24.19 -32.54
CA GLN A 287 -4.75 24.67 -33.67
C GLN A 287 -6.22 24.19 -33.56
N PRO A 288 -7.21 25.09 -33.68
CA PRO A 288 -8.63 24.74 -33.56
C PRO A 288 -9.09 23.63 -34.52
N ASP A 289 -8.64 23.66 -35.78
CA ASP A 289 -9.01 22.67 -36.79
C ASP A 289 -8.50 21.26 -36.43
N THR A 290 -7.27 21.17 -35.91
CA THR A 290 -6.69 19.92 -35.44
C THR A 290 -7.47 19.38 -34.26
N MET A 291 -7.75 20.23 -33.26
CA MET A 291 -8.53 19.83 -32.07
C MET A 291 -9.93 19.36 -32.44
N SER A 292 -10.61 20.05 -33.36
CA SER A 292 -11.94 19.66 -33.86
C SER A 292 -11.92 18.30 -34.58
N LYS A 293 -10.88 18.03 -35.39
CA LYS A 293 -10.70 16.72 -36.03
C LYS A 293 -10.46 15.60 -35.01
N ILE A 294 -9.63 15.85 -33.99
CA ILE A 294 -9.36 14.85 -32.93
C ILE A 294 -10.63 14.61 -32.11
N GLN A 295 -11.37 15.67 -31.76
CA GLN A 295 -12.63 15.55 -31.04
C GLN A 295 -13.69 14.78 -31.84
N SER A 296 -13.71 14.92 -33.17
CA SER A 296 -14.54 14.12 -34.05
C SER A 296 -14.18 12.62 -34.03
N ILE A 297 -12.92 12.26 -33.77
CA ILE A 297 -12.52 10.86 -33.55
C ILE A 297 -13.04 10.36 -32.20
N LEU A 298 -12.88 11.17 -31.14
CA LEU A 298 -13.35 10.82 -29.80
C LEU A 298 -14.87 10.62 -29.75
N GLU A 299 -15.64 11.48 -30.42
CA GLU A 299 -17.11 11.53 -30.35
C GLU A 299 -17.82 10.83 -31.52
N GLY A 300 -17.06 10.30 -32.49
CA GLY A 300 -17.62 9.67 -33.67
C GLY A 300 -18.58 8.51 -33.35
N ALA A 301 -19.48 8.20 -34.30
CA ALA A 301 -20.47 7.14 -34.12
C ALA A 301 -19.86 5.73 -34.05
N ASN A 302 -18.86 5.43 -34.91
CA ASN A 302 -18.27 4.09 -35.05
C ASN A 302 -16.72 3.97 -34.91
N PRO A 303 -16.00 4.78 -34.11
CA PRO A 303 -14.60 4.51 -33.79
C PRO A 303 -14.50 3.36 -32.78
N SER A 304 -13.43 2.58 -32.90
CA SER A 304 -13.08 1.56 -31.88
C SER A 304 -12.53 2.22 -30.61
N THR A 305 -12.55 1.49 -29.49
CA THR A 305 -12.11 1.99 -28.18
C THR A 305 -10.69 2.56 -28.21
N TYR A 306 -9.72 1.88 -28.83
CA TYR A 306 -8.34 2.37 -28.91
C TYR A 306 -8.21 3.68 -29.71
N GLN A 307 -9.07 3.91 -30.72
CA GLN A 307 -9.10 5.16 -31.48
C GLN A 307 -9.65 6.31 -30.63
N ARG A 308 -10.70 6.04 -29.83
CA ARG A 308 -11.23 7.02 -28.89
C ARG A 308 -10.19 7.37 -27.82
N LEU A 309 -9.50 6.37 -27.27
CA LEU A 309 -8.45 6.58 -26.26
C LEU A 309 -7.26 7.36 -26.82
N ALA A 310 -6.80 7.04 -28.03
CA ALA A 310 -5.74 7.80 -28.68
C ALA A 310 -6.15 9.26 -28.94
N ALA A 311 -7.39 9.50 -29.36
CA ALA A 311 -7.92 10.86 -29.50
C ALA A 311 -8.03 11.57 -28.14
N PHE A 312 -8.53 10.90 -27.10
CA PHE A 312 -8.62 11.44 -25.74
C PHE A 312 -7.26 11.87 -25.20
N TRP A 313 -6.24 11.01 -25.29
CA TRP A 313 -4.90 11.34 -24.84
C TRP A 313 -4.23 12.41 -25.70
N ALA A 314 -4.45 12.43 -27.02
CA ALA A 314 -4.00 13.54 -27.86
C ALA A 314 -4.62 14.90 -27.45
N LEU A 315 -5.91 14.93 -27.12
CA LEU A 315 -6.55 16.14 -26.57
C LEU A 315 -5.96 16.51 -25.20
N SER A 316 -5.67 15.53 -24.34
CA SER A 316 -5.04 15.80 -23.04
C SER A 316 -3.65 16.43 -23.16
N ARG A 317 -2.87 16.06 -24.19
CA ARG A 317 -1.55 16.64 -24.46
C ARG A 317 -1.62 18.13 -24.78
N SER A 318 -2.72 18.60 -25.39
CA SER A 318 -2.93 20.03 -25.63
C SER A 318 -2.94 20.85 -24.34
N LEU A 319 -3.35 20.25 -23.20
CA LEU A 319 -3.40 20.92 -21.90
C LEU A 319 -2.01 21.22 -21.34
N VAL A 320 -1.01 20.40 -21.69
CA VAL A 320 0.39 20.60 -21.29
C VAL A 320 1.13 21.48 -22.30
N SER A 321 0.70 21.51 -23.56
CA SER A 321 1.28 22.43 -24.57
C SER A 321 0.83 23.89 -24.39
N GLY A 322 -0.18 24.14 -23.55
CA GLY A 322 -0.67 25.48 -23.22
C GLY A 322 0.27 26.29 -22.31
N SER A 323 -0.02 27.58 -22.14
CA SER A 323 0.75 28.49 -21.28
C SER A 323 0.51 28.28 -19.78
N SER A 324 -0.61 27.66 -19.41
CA SER A 324 -0.96 27.34 -18.03
C SER A 324 -1.82 26.07 -17.96
N LEU A 325 -1.78 25.38 -16.82
CA LEU A 325 -2.61 24.20 -16.57
C LEU A 325 -4.07 24.64 -16.33
N PRO A 326 -5.06 23.93 -16.89
CA PRO A 326 -6.48 24.24 -16.70
C PRO A 326 -6.93 24.01 -15.25
N THR A 327 -7.70 24.96 -14.72
CA THR A 327 -8.29 24.88 -13.36
C THR A 327 -9.73 24.36 -13.34
N GLN A 328 -10.38 24.31 -14.51
CA GLN A 328 -11.73 23.77 -14.72
C GLN A 328 -11.65 22.52 -15.59
N THR A 329 -12.66 21.66 -15.48
CA THR A 329 -12.77 20.44 -16.29
C THR A 329 -12.96 20.82 -17.76
N PRO A 330 -12.08 20.39 -18.69
CA PRO A 330 -12.28 20.63 -20.11
C PRO A 330 -13.51 19.89 -20.64
N GLU A 331 -14.22 20.49 -21.59
CA GLU A 331 -15.47 19.95 -22.14
C GLU A 331 -15.32 18.51 -22.67
N PHE A 332 -14.20 18.17 -23.33
CA PHE A 332 -13.97 16.81 -23.83
C PHE A 332 -13.89 15.78 -22.70
N VAL A 333 -13.41 16.17 -21.51
CA VAL A 333 -13.37 15.31 -20.32
C VAL A 333 -14.76 15.14 -19.74
N GLU A 334 -15.53 16.23 -19.61
CA GLU A 334 -16.91 16.17 -19.12
C GLU A 334 -17.79 15.26 -19.99
N ARG A 335 -17.61 15.33 -21.31
CA ARG A 335 -18.29 14.44 -22.26
C ARG A 335 -17.81 13.00 -22.11
N SER A 336 -16.50 12.80 -21.96
CA SER A 336 -15.88 11.47 -21.79
C SER A 336 -16.34 10.74 -20.53
N LEU A 337 -16.57 11.44 -19.42
CA LEU A 337 -17.11 10.87 -18.18
C LEU A 337 -18.51 10.27 -18.35
N ARG A 338 -19.25 10.69 -19.38
CA ARG A 338 -20.64 10.28 -19.67
C ARG A 338 -20.76 9.30 -20.83
N MET A 339 -19.63 8.83 -21.37
CA MET A 339 -19.63 7.90 -22.51
C MET A 339 -20.01 6.48 -22.08
N GLN A 340 -20.53 5.72 -23.05
CA GLN A 340 -20.80 4.28 -22.86
C GLN A 340 -19.51 3.45 -22.83
N ASP A 341 -18.44 3.91 -23.49
CA ASP A 341 -17.15 3.25 -23.50
C ASP A 341 -16.45 3.44 -22.14
N LEU A 342 -16.50 2.39 -21.31
CA LEU A 342 -15.99 2.43 -19.94
C LEU A 342 -14.47 2.61 -19.85
N SER A 343 -13.73 2.28 -20.92
CA SER A 343 -12.28 2.54 -20.98
C SER A 343 -12.01 4.03 -21.19
N VAL A 344 -12.83 4.72 -21.99
CA VAL A 344 -12.76 6.19 -22.12
C VAL A 344 -13.18 6.88 -20.81
N VAL A 345 -14.22 6.37 -20.13
CA VAL A 345 -14.58 6.86 -18.78
C VAL A 345 -13.42 6.68 -17.79
N SER A 346 -12.69 5.56 -17.88
CA SER A 346 -11.51 5.31 -17.03
C SER A 346 -10.40 6.33 -17.28
N ALA A 347 -10.07 6.61 -18.54
CA ALA A 347 -9.07 7.60 -18.92
C ALA A 347 -9.49 9.02 -18.47
N ALA A 348 -10.78 9.35 -18.58
CA ALA A 348 -11.35 10.59 -18.09
C ALA A 348 -11.23 10.74 -16.57
N LEU A 349 -11.52 9.68 -15.80
CA LEU A 349 -11.31 9.68 -14.35
C LEU A 349 -9.82 9.82 -13.99
N GLU A 350 -8.91 9.12 -14.66
CA GLU A 350 -7.46 9.26 -14.43
C GLU A 350 -6.99 10.71 -14.65
N LEU A 351 -7.46 11.35 -15.72
CA LEU A 351 -7.11 12.75 -16.00
C LEU A 351 -7.75 13.71 -14.98
N THR A 352 -9.02 13.50 -14.62
CA THR A 352 -9.70 14.28 -13.58
C THR A 352 -9.02 14.15 -12.23
N ALA A 353 -8.60 12.94 -11.85
CA ALA A 353 -7.79 12.73 -10.65
C ALA A 353 -6.49 13.54 -10.76
N THR A 354 -5.76 13.41 -11.87
CA THR A 354 -4.48 14.10 -12.10
C THR A 354 -4.54 15.60 -11.86
N TYR A 355 -5.54 16.28 -12.43
CA TYR A 355 -5.72 17.72 -12.30
C TYR A 355 -6.56 18.16 -11.08
N ALA A 356 -7.24 17.21 -10.41
CA ALA A 356 -8.10 17.45 -9.26
C ALA A 356 -9.21 18.51 -9.54
N TRP A 357 -9.83 18.43 -10.72
CA TRP A 357 -10.87 19.39 -11.12
C TRP A 357 -12.11 19.30 -10.22
N LYS A 358 -12.39 20.38 -9.48
CA LYS A 358 -13.44 20.41 -8.44
C LYS A 358 -14.86 20.43 -9.01
N ASP A 359 -15.03 21.00 -10.19
CA ASP A 359 -16.29 21.07 -10.92
C ASP A 359 -16.78 19.70 -11.43
N ALA A 360 -15.89 18.71 -11.59
CA ALA A 360 -16.26 17.33 -11.91
C ALA A 360 -16.84 16.53 -10.73
N ARG A 361 -16.83 17.06 -9.49
CA ARG A 361 -17.19 16.31 -8.27
C ARG A 361 -18.52 15.58 -8.39
N ALA A 362 -19.59 16.27 -8.78
CA ALA A 362 -20.93 15.70 -8.81
C ALA A 362 -21.04 14.50 -9.79
N GLU A 363 -20.39 14.60 -10.96
CA GLU A 363 -20.34 13.51 -11.94
C GLU A 363 -19.56 12.31 -11.38
N VAL A 364 -18.41 12.57 -10.74
CA VAL A 364 -17.57 11.52 -10.12
C VAL A 364 -18.29 10.83 -8.96
N GLU A 365 -19.01 11.57 -8.12
CA GLU A 365 -19.86 11.00 -7.06
C GLU A 365 -20.96 10.11 -7.66
N GLY A 366 -21.58 10.54 -8.77
CA GLY A 366 -22.53 9.76 -9.54
C GLY A 366 -21.94 8.44 -10.05
N ILE A 367 -20.74 8.46 -10.63
CA ILE A 367 -20.04 7.26 -11.11
C ILE A 367 -19.72 6.32 -9.94
N LEU A 368 -19.17 6.82 -8.82
CA LEU A 368 -18.90 6.00 -7.64
C LEU A 368 -20.19 5.37 -7.06
N HIS A 369 -21.30 6.11 -7.11
CA HIS A 369 -22.57 5.62 -6.60
C HIS A 369 -23.20 4.56 -7.50
N THR A 370 -23.20 4.76 -8.81
CA THR A 370 -24.03 4.00 -9.75
C THR A 370 -23.28 2.88 -10.48
N SER A 371 -21.96 3.01 -10.65
CA SER A 371 -21.19 2.03 -11.39
C SER A 371 -21.15 0.69 -10.68
N VAL A 372 -21.33 -0.38 -11.44
CA VAL A 372 -21.12 -1.77 -10.99
C VAL A 372 -19.71 -2.26 -11.29
N GLU A 373 -18.91 -1.48 -12.04
CA GLU A 373 -17.54 -1.82 -12.40
C GLU A 373 -16.55 -1.40 -11.30
N PRO A 374 -15.88 -2.35 -10.62
CA PRO A 374 -14.97 -2.03 -9.52
C PRO A 374 -13.82 -1.10 -9.93
N ARG A 375 -13.34 -1.19 -11.18
CA ARG A 375 -12.33 -0.26 -11.73
C ARG A 375 -12.81 1.19 -11.68
N LEU A 376 -14.03 1.45 -12.17
CA LEU A 376 -14.55 2.82 -12.21
C LEU A 376 -14.79 3.35 -10.79
N GLN A 377 -15.25 2.50 -9.86
CA GLN A 377 -15.37 2.87 -8.45
C GLN A 377 -14.00 3.22 -7.83
N ARG A 378 -12.95 2.45 -8.14
CA ARG A 378 -11.57 2.70 -7.69
C ARG A 378 -11.06 4.06 -8.17
N LEU A 379 -11.22 4.33 -9.47
CA LEU A 379 -10.79 5.58 -10.09
C LEU A 379 -11.61 6.78 -9.58
N ALA A 380 -12.93 6.64 -9.46
CA ALA A 380 -13.78 7.68 -8.91
C ALA A 380 -13.43 8.02 -7.45
N ALA A 381 -13.13 7.01 -6.62
CA ALA A 381 -12.65 7.27 -5.26
C ALA A 381 -11.33 8.07 -5.26
N ALA A 382 -10.35 7.70 -6.11
CA ALA A 382 -9.10 8.45 -6.24
C ALA A 382 -9.34 9.91 -6.68
N CYS A 383 -10.27 10.16 -7.61
CA CYS A 383 -10.69 11.51 -7.99
C CYS A 383 -11.22 12.30 -6.79
N LEU A 384 -12.16 11.75 -6.02
CA LEU A 384 -12.79 12.45 -4.89
C LEU A 384 -11.78 12.77 -3.77
N GLY A 385 -10.85 11.86 -3.49
CA GLY A 385 -9.76 12.10 -2.54
C GLY A 385 -8.90 13.31 -2.94
N ARG A 386 -8.57 13.42 -4.23
CA ARG A 386 -7.77 14.52 -4.78
C ARG A 386 -8.52 15.83 -4.89
N ILE A 387 -9.81 15.79 -5.24
CA ILE A 387 -10.71 16.95 -5.19
C ILE A 387 -10.77 17.51 -3.76
N GLY A 388 -10.79 16.63 -2.76
CA GLY A 388 -10.63 17.00 -1.35
C GLY A 388 -11.85 17.66 -0.73
N ALA A 389 -13.06 17.31 -1.19
CA ALA A 389 -14.32 17.91 -0.73
C ALA A 389 -14.97 17.10 0.40
N ASP A 390 -15.22 17.73 1.55
CA ASP A 390 -15.81 17.11 2.75
C ASP A 390 -17.21 16.51 2.50
N GLU A 391 -17.94 17.07 1.54
CA GLU A 391 -19.27 16.59 1.15
C GLU A 391 -19.21 15.16 0.59
N SER A 392 -18.10 14.78 -0.04
CA SER A 392 -17.90 13.45 -0.64
C SER A 392 -17.68 12.34 0.41
N LEU A 393 -17.47 12.69 1.69
CA LEU A 393 -17.25 11.69 2.74
C LEU A 393 -18.45 10.75 2.94
N ASP A 394 -19.69 11.23 2.74
CA ASP A 394 -20.88 10.37 2.90
C ASP A 394 -20.95 9.31 1.80
N ILE A 395 -20.71 9.70 0.55
CA ILE A 395 -20.77 8.77 -0.58
C ILE A 395 -19.59 7.79 -0.58
N LEU A 396 -18.41 8.23 -0.12
CA LEU A 396 -17.26 7.35 0.10
C LEU A 396 -17.56 6.33 1.21
N MET A 397 -18.14 6.76 2.34
CA MET A 397 -18.51 5.86 3.43
C MET A 397 -19.63 4.89 3.01
N GLN A 398 -20.63 5.35 2.26
CA GLN A 398 -21.64 4.47 1.68
C GLN A 398 -21.02 3.44 0.74
N SER A 399 -20.05 3.84 -0.08
CA SER A 399 -19.34 2.94 -0.99
C SER A 399 -18.49 1.92 -0.23
N TRP A 400 -17.81 2.33 0.84
CA TRP A 400 -17.10 1.43 1.76
C TRP A 400 -18.04 0.36 2.33
N ARG A 401 -19.24 0.75 2.80
CA ARG A 401 -20.22 -0.18 3.37
C ARG A 401 -20.72 -1.22 2.36
N ARG A 402 -20.79 -0.85 1.07
CA ARG A 402 -21.21 -1.72 -0.03
C ARG A 402 -20.14 -2.76 -0.43
N LEU A 403 -18.88 -2.61 0.00
CA LEU A 403 -17.83 -3.59 -0.31
C LEU A 403 -18.22 -4.97 0.24
N SER A 404 -18.22 -5.96 -0.64
CA SER A 404 -18.72 -7.31 -0.36
C SER A 404 -17.61 -8.29 0.05
N LYS A 405 -17.98 -9.23 0.92
CA LYS A 405 -17.24 -10.35 1.54
C LYS A 405 -16.13 -10.00 2.53
N GLU A 406 -16.29 -10.53 3.75
CA GLU A 406 -15.34 -10.39 4.86
C GLU A 406 -14.12 -11.32 4.73
N THR A 407 -14.17 -12.30 3.82
CA THR A 407 -13.10 -13.27 3.61
C THR A 407 -11.93 -12.67 2.82
N PRO A 408 -10.66 -12.93 3.21
CA PRO A 408 -9.49 -12.38 2.52
C PRO A 408 -9.44 -12.67 1.02
N GLU A 409 -9.89 -13.85 0.58
CA GLU A 409 -9.85 -14.32 -0.81
C GLU A 409 -10.89 -13.65 -1.72
N GLY A 410 -11.91 -13.00 -1.15
CA GLY A 410 -12.98 -12.32 -1.88
C GLY A 410 -12.90 -10.79 -1.83
N ARG A 411 -11.89 -10.24 -1.15
CA ARG A 411 -11.73 -8.78 -0.98
C ARG A 411 -11.04 -8.16 -2.17
N ASP A 412 -11.66 -7.11 -2.69
CA ASP A 412 -11.02 -6.20 -3.64
C ASP A 412 -10.13 -5.20 -2.89
N ARG A 413 -8.90 -5.62 -2.57
CA ARG A 413 -7.94 -4.83 -1.78
C ARG A 413 -7.62 -3.47 -2.42
N MET A 414 -7.61 -3.39 -3.74
CA MET A 414 -7.31 -2.16 -4.49
C MET A 414 -8.46 -1.16 -4.38
N LEU A 415 -9.72 -1.62 -4.46
CA LEU A 415 -10.89 -0.77 -4.27
C LEU A 415 -11.03 -0.32 -2.81
N GLU A 416 -10.85 -1.22 -1.85
CA GLU A 416 -10.80 -0.89 -0.42
C GLU A 416 -9.79 0.22 -0.15
N HIS A 417 -8.59 0.10 -0.74
CA HIS A 417 -7.57 1.11 -0.61
C HIS A 417 -8.02 2.45 -1.17
N SER A 418 -8.49 2.53 -2.42
CA SER A 418 -8.81 3.82 -3.01
C SER A 418 -9.93 4.54 -2.28
N ILE A 419 -10.96 3.83 -1.80
CA ILE A 419 -12.04 4.42 -1.00
C ILE A 419 -11.50 4.92 0.35
N GLN A 420 -10.71 4.11 1.05
CA GLN A 420 -10.18 4.50 2.36
C GLN A 420 -9.12 5.62 2.27
N TYR A 421 -8.24 5.56 1.27
CA TYR A 421 -7.24 6.58 1.02
C TYR A 421 -7.88 7.90 0.64
N ALA A 422 -8.95 7.90 -0.16
CA ALA A 422 -9.70 9.10 -0.49
C ALA A 422 -10.26 9.81 0.74
N MET A 423 -10.85 9.06 1.67
CA MET A 423 -11.31 9.61 2.95
C MET A 423 -10.15 10.14 3.80
N MET A 424 -9.02 9.43 3.86
CA MET A 424 -7.82 9.89 4.56
C MET A 424 -7.27 11.19 3.96
N GLU A 425 -7.25 11.31 2.64
CA GLU A 425 -6.76 12.49 1.92
C GLU A 425 -7.66 13.70 2.16
N ILE A 426 -8.99 13.55 2.10
CA ILE A 426 -9.95 14.62 2.43
C ILE A 426 -9.73 15.08 3.87
N VAL A 427 -9.71 14.15 4.83
CA VAL A 427 -9.56 14.48 6.25
C VAL A 427 -8.20 15.13 6.51
N ALA A 428 -7.12 14.64 5.92
CA ALA A 428 -5.77 15.18 6.12
C ALA A 428 -5.59 16.62 5.60
N ARG A 429 -6.39 17.06 4.61
CA ARG A 429 -6.36 18.45 4.10
C ARG A 429 -6.95 19.47 5.09
N THR A 430 -7.84 19.00 5.98
CA THR A 430 -8.52 19.84 6.96
C THR A 430 -7.68 19.99 8.23
N SER A 431 -7.67 21.18 8.83
CA SER A 431 -7.06 21.38 10.15
C SER A 431 -7.75 20.49 11.20
N GLU A 432 -7.08 20.16 12.32
CA GLU A 432 -7.60 19.24 13.34
C GLU A 432 -8.98 19.63 13.93
N THR A 433 -9.43 20.86 13.70
CA THR A 433 -10.69 21.44 14.19
C THR A 433 -11.82 21.55 13.16
N GLU A 434 -11.66 21.01 11.94
CA GLU A 434 -12.62 21.18 10.83
C GLU A 434 -13.61 20.01 10.62
N GLY A 435 -14.67 20.30 9.84
CA GLY A 435 -15.87 19.47 9.65
C GLY A 435 -15.60 18.01 9.23
N ALA A 436 -14.63 17.74 8.36
CA ALA A 436 -14.28 16.37 7.95
C ALA A 436 -13.88 15.45 9.11
N THR A 437 -13.02 15.90 10.02
CA THR A 437 -12.61 15.09 11.20
C THR A 437 -13.81 14.79 12.07
N GLN A 438 -14.63 15.80 12.34
CA GLN A 438 -15.82 15.64 13.16
C GLN A 438 -16.85 14.71 12.50
N LYS A 439 -16.96 14.75 11.17
CA LYS A 439 -17.78 13.85 10.37
C LYS A 439 -17.29 12.40 10.45
N ILE A 440 -15.98 12.16 10.36
CA ILE A 440 -15.42 10.81 10.58
C ILE A 440 -15.63 10.34 12.03
N ARG A 441 -15.51 11.24 13.02
CA ARG A 441 -15.78 10.90 14.43
C ARG A 441 -17.25 10.53 14.67
N SER A 442 -18.21 11.18 14.00
CA SER A 442 -19.63 10.86 14.16
C SER A 442 -19.96 9.43 13.69
N PHE A 443 -19.19 8.89 12.73
CA PHE A 443 -19.30 7.51 12.26
C PHE A 443 -18.76 6.45 13.25
N LEU A 444 -18.02 6.84 14.30
CA LEU A 444 -17.53 5.90 15.33
C LEU A 444 -18.58 5.51 16.39
N THR A 445 -19.74 6.15 16.38
CA THR A 445 -20.78 5.95 17.41
C THR A 445 -21.39 4.55 17.36
N SER A 446 -21.98 4.10 18.48
CA SER A 446 -22.59 2.77 18.61
C SER A 446 -23.76 2.50 17.67
N GLN A 447 -24.34 3.55 17.07
CA GLN A 447 -25.46 3.45 16.13
C GLN A 447 -25.04 2.96 14.74
N ASN A 448 -23.75 3.05 14.41
CA ASN A 448 -23.22 2.63 13.12
C ASN A 448 -22.73 1.18 13.13
N ASP A 449 -22.78 0.53 11.97
CA ASP A 449 -22.30 -0.84 11.77
C ASP A 449 -20.77 -0.96 11.94
N ASP A 450 -20.29 -2.20 12.20
CA ASP A 450 -18.88 -2.48 12.43
C ASP A 450 -17.97 -2.05 11.27
N LYS A 451 -18.44 -2.17 10.02
CA LYS A 451 -17.64 -1.75 8.84
C LYS A 451 -17.41 -0.25 8.83
N THR A 452 -18.45 0.52 9.15
CA THR A 452 -18.40 1.98 9.25
C THR A 452 -17.45 2.41 10.36
N ARG A 453 -17.59 1.82 11.55
CA ARG A 453 -16.69 2.10 12.69
C ARG A 453 -15.24 1.72 12.39
N MET A 454 -15.02 0.58 11.74
CA MET A 454 -13.70 0.11 11.31
C MET A 454 -13.01 1.11 10.37
N ALA A 455 -13.70 1.58 9.33
CA ALA A 455 -13.13 2.56 8.39
C ALA A 455 -12.74 3.85 9.12
N SER A 456 -13.67 4.40 9.91
CA SER A 456 -13.46 5.65 10.64
C SER A 456 -12.31 5.54 11.64
N LEU A 457 -12.23 4.42 12.36
CA LEU A 457 -11.16 4.20 13.33
C LEU A 457 -9.79 4.11 12.66
N ARG A 458 -9.69 3.40 11.53
CA ARG A 458 -8.46 3.33 10.74
C ARG A 458 -8.03 4.71 10.24
N ILE A 459 -8.95 5.51 9.72
CA ILE A 459 -8.66 6.87 9.25
C ILE A 459 -8.09 7.72 10.40
N LEU A 460 -8.77 7.74 11.54
CA LEU A 460 -8.33 8.55 12.69
C LEU A 460 -7.00 8.06 13.26
N LYS A 461 -6.78 6.74 13.31
CA LYS A 461 -5.52 6.13 13.75
C LYS A 461 -4.36 6.55 12.85
N GLU A 462 -4.48 6.33 11.54
CA GLU A 462 -3.40 6.56 10.57
C GLU A 462 -3.05 8.04 10.42
N LEU A 463 -4.03 8.93 10.60
CA LEU A 463 -3.81 10.37 10.63
C LEU A 463 -3.37 10.90 12.00
N GLY A 464 -3.25 10.04 13.02
CA GLY A 464 -2.85 10.44 14.37
C GLY A 464 -3.89 11.27 15.14
N ARG A 465 -5.14 11.31 14.67
CA ARG A 465 -6.25 12.16 15.17
C ARG A 465 -7.10 11.49 16.26
N LEU A 466 -6.53 10.53 16.99
CA LEU A 466 -7.14 9.95 18.19
C LEU A 466 -6.62 10.68 19.43
N ASP A 467 -7.55 11.06 20.30
CA ASP A 467 -7.33 11.77 21.57
C ASP A 467 -8.24 11.18 22.67
N SER A 468 -8.07 11.67 23.90
CA SER A 468 -8.88 11.27 25.06
C SER A 468 -10.40 11.34 24.85
N SER A 469 -10.91 12.27 24.02
CA SER A 469 -12.35 12.36 23.72
C SER A 469 -12.87 11.20 22.85
N SER A 470 -11.97 10.44 22.23
CA SER A 470 -12.31 9.26 21.42
C SER A 470 -12.59 8.01 22.25
N ILE A 471 -12.22 8.01 23.55
CA ILE A 471 -12.27 6.84 24.43
C ILE A 471 -13.66 6.21 24.55
N PRO A 472 -14.78 6.94 24.72
CA PRO A 472 -16.10 6.33 24.78
C PRO A 472 -16.41 5.46 23.55
N SER A 473 -16.08 5.97 22.36
CA SER A 473 -16.28 5.22 21.11
C SER A 473 -15.31 4.05 20.97
N LEU A 474 -14.06 4.20 21.41
CA LEU A 474 -13.07 3.12 21.40
C LEU A 474 -13.44 1.98 22.35
N ILE A 475 -13.98 2.29 23.52
CA ILE A 475 -14.49 1.29 24.48
C ILE A 475 -15.60 0.47 23.82
N VAL A 476 -16.57 1.12 23.19
CA VAL A 476 -17.65 0.44 22.46
C VAL A 476 -17.09 -0.44 21.34
N ALA A 477 -16.16 0.08 20.53
CA ALA A 477 -15.55 -0.67 19.43
C ALA A 477 -14.73 -1.88 19.91
N SER A 478 -14.01 -1.74 21.04
CA SER A 478 -13.22 -2.82 21.66
C SER A 478 -14.07 -4.00 22.18
N ARG A 479 -15.39 -3.80 22.30
CA ARG A 479 -16.38 -4.79 22.73
C ARG A 479 -17.22 -5.33 21.58
N SER A 480 -16.90 -4.94 20.34
CA SER A 480 -17.60 -5.44 19.15
C SER A 480 -17.46 -6.96 19.02
N SER A 481 -18.46 -7.60 18.44
CA SER A 481 -18.39 -9.01 18.01
C SER A 481 -17.46 -9.22 16.82
N SER A 482 -17.09 -8.16 16.10
CA SER A 482 -16.07 -8.22 15.06
C SER A 482 -14.68 -8.21 15.69
N ASP A 483 -13.99 -9.36 15.66
CA ASP A 483 -12.64 -9.50 16.20
C ASP A 483 -11.69 -8.45 15.62
N ALA A 484 -11.75 -8.20 14.30
CA ALA A 484 -10.92 -7.19 13.66
C ALA A 484 -11.15 -5.78 14.22
N LEU A 485 -12.41 -5.40 14.49
CA LEU A 485 -12.72 -4.07 15.05
C LEU A 485 -12.27 -3.98 16.50
N ALA A 486 -12.53 -5.04 17.27
CA ALA A 486 -12.12 -5.12 18.67
C ALA A 486 -10.60 -5.02 18.81
N GLU A 487 -9.84 -5.77 18.01
CA GLU A 487 -8.38 -5.73 17.97
C GLU A 487 -7.85 -4.35 17.57
N LEU A 488 -8.43 -3.72 16.55
CA LEU A 488 -8.02 -2.38 16.13
C LEU A 488 -8.28 -1.35 17.23
N ALA A 489 -9.45 -1.37 17.87
CA ALA A 489 -9.79 -0.46 18.96
C ALA A 489 -8.86 -0.65 20.16
N THR A 490 -8.59 -1.89 20.53
CA THR A 490 -7.63 -2.25 21.57
C THR A 490 -6.23 -1.72 21.26
N SER A 491 -5.74 -1.94 20.03
CA SER A 491 -4.46 -1.42 19.57
C SER A 491 -4.42 0.12 19.59
N CYS A 492 -5.52 0.79 19.23
CA CYS A 492 -5.64 2.24 19.28
C CYS A 492 -5.55 2.77 20.72
N ILE A 493 -6.29 2.17 21.66
CA ILE A 493 -6.25 2.58 23.08
C ILE A 493 -4.82 2.43 23.62
N GLY A 494 -4.17 1.30 23.35
CA GLY A 494 -2.81 1.03 23.80
C GLY A 494 -1.68 1.77 23.07
N SER A 495 -1.99 2.62 22.08
CA SER A 495 -0.96 3.25 21.22
C SER A 495 -0.30 4.50 21.82
N LYS A 496 -0.97 5.18 22.76
CA LYS A 496 -0.50 6.44 23.37
C LYS A 496 -0.88 6.47 24.84
N GLY A 497 0.04 6.90 25.71
CA GLY A 497 -0.19 6.96 27.15
C GLY A 497 -1.36 7.87 27.57
N GLU A 498 -1.66 8.94 26.81
CA GLU A 498 -2.86 9.76 27.04
C GLU A 498 -4.16 8.92 26.92
N LEU A 499 -4.26 8.09 25.88
CA LEU A 499 -5.42 7.24 25.62
C LEU A 499 -5.53 6.14 26.68
N VAL A 500 -4.40 5.54 27.05
CA VAL A 500 -4.35 4.53 28.12
C VAL A 500 -4.80 5.13 29.45
N GLY A 501 -4.30 6.32 29.80
CA GLY A 501 -4.70 7.04 31.01
C GLY A 501 -6.21 7.31 31.04
N ALA A 502 -6.75 7.90 29.97
CA ALA A 502 -8.18 8.18 29.87
C ALA A 502 -9.05 6.90 29.87
N TYR A 503 -8.57 5.80 29.28
CA TYR A 503 -9.23 4.50 29.37
C TYR A 503 -9.25 3.98 30.81
N VAL A 504 -8.11 3.99 31.50
CA VAL A 504 -8.00 3.55 32.90
C VAL A 504 -8.89 4.39 33.82
N ASP A 505 -8.94 5.70 33.62
CA ASP A 505 -9.83 6.59 34.39
C ASP A 505 -11.31 6.27 34.13
N SER A 506 -11.68 5.90 32.90
CA SER A 506 -13.04 5.46 32.61
C SER A 506 -13.42 4.18 33.37
N LEU A 507 -12.49 3.23 33.56
CA LEU A 507 -12.73 2.00 34.31
C LEU A 507 -13.00 2.28 35.79
N ARG A 508 -12.33 3.28 36.39
CA ARG A 508 -12.54 3.67 37.79
C ARG A 508 -13.95 4.20 38.07
N MET A 509 -14.64 4.68 37.03
CA MET A 509 -16.00 5.19 37.12
C MET A 509 -17.06 4.10 36.92
N LEU A 510 -16.68 2.88 36.51
CA LEU A 510 -17.59 1.78 36.29
C LEU A 510 -17.88 1.01 37.59
N PRO A 511 -19.12 0.57 37.82
CA PRO A 511 -19.41 -0.36 38.91
C PRO A 511 -18.77 -1.73 38.62
N ILE A 512 -18.43 -2.46 39.68
CA ILE A 512 -17.60 -3.69 39.63
C ILE A 512 -18.23 -4.77 38.73
N ASP A 513 -19.55 -4.91 38.74
CA ASP A 513 -20.30 -5.85 37.91
C ASP A 513 -20.15 -5.54 36.41
N GLN A 514 -19.95 -4.27 36.05
CA GLN A 514 -19.68 -3.89 34.66
C GLN A 514 -18.22 -4.19 34.29
N VAL A 515 -17.27 -3.95 35.20
CA VAL A 515 -15.85 -4.31 35.01
C VAL A 515 -15.70 -5.82 34.77
N GLU A 516 -16.39 -6.63 35.55
CA GLU A 516 -16.39 -8.10 35.40
C GLU A 516 -16.96 -8.54 34.05
N ARG A 517 -18.05 -7.91 33.60
CA ARG A 517 -18.64 -8.20 32.28
C ARG A 517 -17.71 -7.85 31.11
N ASP A 518 -16.86 -6.84 31.27
CA ASP A 518 -15.98 -6.33 30.22
C ASP A 518 -14.56 -6.93 30.28
N ILE A 519 -14.34 -7.97 31.09
CA ILE A 519 -13.02 -8.51 31.43
C ILE A 519 -12.15 -8.88 30.22
N LYS A 520 -12.77 -9.43 29.17
CA LYS A 520 -12.08 -9.82 27.93
C LYS A 520 -11.48 -8.61 27.22
N SER A 521 -12.23 -7.52 27.12
CA SER A 521 -11.79 -6.28 26.49
C SER A 521 -10.73 -5.57 27.34
N ILE A 522 -10.93 -5.50 28.66
CA ILE A 522 -9.96 -4.92 29.61
C ILE A 522 -8.63 -5.66 29.55
N SER A 523 -8.66 -6.99 29.58
CA SER A 523 -7.48 -7.84 29.48
C SER A 523 -6.72 -7.58 28.18
N ALA A 524 -7.41 -7.48 27.05
CA ALA A 524 -6.78 -7.21 25.75
C ALA A 524 -6.09 -5.83 25.72
N VAL A 525 -6.74 -4.78 26.25
CA VAL A 525 -6.14 -3.44 26.33
C VAL A 525 -4.92 -3.44 27.24
N PHE A 526 -5.00 -4.07 28.40
CA PHE A 526 -3.89 -4.13 29.33
C PHE A 526 -2.73 -4.98 28.82
N GLN A 527 -2.98 -5.99 27.99
CA GLN A 527 -1.90 -6.73 27.32
C GLN A 527 -1.11 -5.84 26.37
N VAL A 528 -1.79 -5.02 25.57
CA VAL A 528 -1.14 -4.07 24.65
C VAL A 528 -0.42 -2.96 25.43
N ALA A 529 -1.03 -2.45 26.49
CA ALA A 529 -0.52 -1.34 27.30
C ALA A 529 0.18 -1.78 28.61
N HIS A 530 0.69 -3.02 28.68
CA HIS A 530 1.15 -3.64 29.93
C HIS A 530 2.25 -2.85 30.65
N SER A 531 3.11 -2.15 29.90
CA SER A 531 4.19 -1.31 30.42
C SER A 531 3.79 0.14 30.69
N ASP A 532 2.55 0.54 30.39
CA ASP A 532 2.10 1.92 30.59
C ASP A 532 1.90 2.23 32.08
N PRO A 533 2.39 3.38 32.59
CA PRO A 533 2.27 3.73 34.02
C PRO A 533 0.84 3.72 34.55
N ALA A 534 -0.17 4.05 33.73
CA ALA A 534 -1.57 4.02 34.17
C ALA A 534 -2.06 2.60 34.43
N VAL A 535 -1.71 1.64 33.57
CA VAL A 535 -2.03 0.21 33.75
C VAL A 535 -1.28 -0.36 34.95
N VAL A 536 0.02 -0.06 35.07
CA VAL A 536 0.85 -0.52 36.20
C VAL A 536 0.26 -0.07 37.54
N ARG A 537 -0.12 1.21 37.65
CA ARG A 537 -0.77 1.73 38.86
C ARG A 537 -2.13 1.10 39.11
N TRP A 538 -2.95 0.94 38.07
CA TRP A 538 -4.27 0.35 38.23
C TRP A 538 -4.19 -1.10 38.75
N VAL A 539 -3.28 -1.91 38.21
CA VAL A 539 -3.05 -3.31 38.65
C VAL A 539 -2.57 -3.35 40.10
N ASP A 540 -1.64 -2.48 40.47
CA ASP A 540 -1.14 -2.36 41.85
C ASP A 540 -2.27 -2.00 42.82
N GLU A 541 -3.02 -0.96 42.52
CA GLU A 541 -4.10 -0.42 43.37
C GLU A 541 -5.30 -1.35 43.49
N ASN A 542 -5.72 -1.99 42.39
CA ASN A 542 -7.01 -2.69 42.34
C ASN A 542 -6.89 -4.20 42.50
N LEU A 543 -5.72 -4.79 42.20
CA LEU A 543 -5.51 -6.23 42.28
C LEU A 543 -4.51 -6.59 43.39
N LEU A 544 -3.30 -6.03 43.33
CA LEU A 544 -2.17 -6.49 44.14
C LEU A 544 -2.18 -6.03 45.60
N LYS A 545 -2.88 -4.92 45.91
CA LYS A 545 -3.07 -4.44 47.29
C LYS A 545 -4.24 -5.10 48.04
N ARG A 546 -4.97 -6.02 47.42
CA ARG A 546 -6.11 -6.70 48.05
C ARG A 546 -5.65 -7.87 48.91
N GLU A 547 -6.37 -8.12 50.00
CA GLU A 547 -6.17 -9.30 50.85
C GLU A 547 -6.61 -10.60 50.15
N SER A 548 -7.64 -10.53 49.29
CA SER A 548 -8.10 -11.64 48.46
C SER A 548 -8.58 -11.14 47.09
N MET A 549 -8.51 -12.01 46.08
CA MET A 549 -8.87 -11.71 44.70
C MET A 549 -9.98 -12.64 44.20
N GLU A 550 -10.99 -12.04 43.57
CA GLU A 550 -12.06 -12.71 42.85
C GLU A 550 -11.55 -13.43 41.59
N PRO A 551 -12.29 -14.42 41.04
CA PRO A 551 -11.85 -15.17 39.86
C PRO A 551 -11.43 -14.30 38.67
N TRP A 552 -12.21 -13.27 38.32
CA TRP A 552 -11.92 -12.36 37.21
C TRP A 552 -10.65 -11.52 37.43
N GLN A 553 -10.32 -11.20 38.69
CA GLN A 553 -9.13 -10.40 39.05
C GLN A 553 -7.85 -11.18 38.78
N TRP A 554 -7.86 -12.48 39.08
CA TRP A 554 -6.79 -13.38 38.71
C TRP A 554 -6.62 -13.49 37.19
N ASP A 555 -7.72 -13.52 36.44
CA ASP A 555 -7.66 -13.67 34.99
C ASP A 555 -7.01 -12.44 34.34
N VAL A 556 -7.31 -11.22 34.81
CA VAL A 556 -6.62 -10.00 34.37
C VAL A 556 -5.16 -10.02 34.77
N LEU A 557 -4.84 -10.33 36.02
CA LEU A 557 -3.45 -10.37 36.48
C LEU A 557 -2.61 -11.33 35.63
N PHE A 558 -3.12 -12.54 35.39
CA PHE A 558 -2.45 -13.55 34.58
C PHE A 558 -2.31 -13.15 33.11
N SER A 559 -3.36 -12.53 32.55
CA SER A 559 -3.34 -12.01 31.18
C SER A 559 -2.25 -10.94 31.01
N VAL A 560 -2.12 -10.03 31.98
CA VAL A 560 -1.09 -8.98 31.94
C VAL A 560 0.31 -9.54 32.16
N LEU A 561 0.48 -10.49 33.10
CA LEU A 561 1.77 -11.14 33.34
C LEU A 561 2.29 -11.91 32.12
N ASP A 562 1.41 -12.46 31.28
CA ASP A 562 1.82 -13.12 30.04
C ASP A 562 2.54 -12.16 29.08
N SER A 563 2.16 -10.87 29.07
CA SER A 563 2.86 -9.85 28.28
C SER A 563 4.27 -9.56 28.79
N PHE A 564 4.58 -9.85 30.06
CA PHE A 564 5.90 -9.64 30.65
C PHE A 564 6.89 -10.80 30.44
N ARG A 565 6.53 -11.80 29.63
CA ARG A 565 7.45 -12.90 29.30
C ARG A 565 8.76 -12.36 28.71
N ASN A 566 9.89 -12.72 29.32
CA ASN A 566 11.24 -12.22 29.02
C ASN A 566 11.41 -10.70 29.17
N GLN A 567 10.51 -10.02 29.88
CA GLN A 567 10.57 -8.60 30.19
C GLN A 567 10.68 -8.37 31.70
N THR A 568 11.12 -7.17 32.11
CA THR A 568 11.25 -6.81 33.52
C THR A 568 9.90 -6.45 34.13
N LEU A 569 9.55 -7.08 35.26
CA LEU A 569 8.34 -6.72 35.99
C LEU A 569 8.43 -5.32 36.62
N PRO A 570 7.30 -4.60 36.74
CA PRO A 570 7.27 -3.30 37.40
C PRO A 570 7.61 -3.41 38.89
N ASP A 571 8.55 -2.60 39.36
CA ASP A 571 8.93 -2.53 40.78
C ASP A 571 7.74 -2.35 41.75
N PRO A 572 6.71 -1.52 41.45
CA PRO A 572 5.55 -1.35 42.33
C PRO A 572 4.81 -2.66 42.64
N TRP A 573 4.90 -3.67 41.77
CA TRP A 573 4.17 -4.94 41.94
C TRP A 573 4.87 -5.90 42.92
N SER A 574 6.13 -5.65 43.29
CA SER A 574 6.93 -6.56 44.11
C SER A 574 6.21 -6.98 45.39
N SER A 575 5.70 -6.02 46.15
CA SER A 575 5.08 -6.29 47.47
C SER A 575 3.79 -7.09 47.36
N GLY A 576 2.89 -6.72 46.46
CA GLY A 576 1.62 -7.41 46.31
C GLY A 576 1.76 -8.80 45.70
N LEU A 577 2.66 -8.98 44.72
CA LEU A 577 3.01 -10.30 44.21
C LEU A 577 3.62 -11.18 45.32
N ALA A 578 4.50 -10.61 46.17
CA ALA A 578 5.10 -11.33 47.30
C ALA A 578 4.04 -11.86 48.27
N ASN A 579 2.99 -11.07 48.55
CA ASN A 579 1.88 -11.50 49.40
C ASN A 579 1.04 -12.60 48.74
N LEU A 580 0.69 -12.46 47.46
CA LEU A 580 -0.14 -13.43 46.75
C LEU A 580 0.54 -14.80 46.60
N ILE A 581 1.86 -14.82 46.41
CA ILE A 581 2.60 -16.08 46.35
C ILE A 581 2.79 -16.74 47.72
N GLN A 582 2.40 -16.14 48.85
CA GLN A 582 2.52 -16.79 50.17
C GLN A 582 1.33 -17.70 50.51
N TYR A 583 0.19 -17.54 49.84
CA TYR A 583 -0.99 -18.36 50.10
C TYR A 583 -0.94 -19.71 49.36
N PRO A 584 -1.07 -20.87 50.02
CA PRO A 584 -1.07 -22.17 49.34
C PRO A 584 -2.32 -22.35 48.47
N GLY A 585 -2.14 -22.82 47.22
CA GLY A 585 -3.23 -23.11 46.29
C GLY A 585 -2.81 -23.10 44.82
N GLU A 586 -3.65 -23.64 43.94
CA GLU A 586 -3.36 -23.76 42.50
C GLU A 586 -3.04 -22.41 41.83
N LYS A 587 -3.81 -21.35 42.14
CA LYS A 587 -3.55 -20.01 41.56
C LYS A 587 -2.22 -19.42 42.01
N SER A 588 -1.77 -19.70 43.24
CA SER A 588 -0.45 -19.26 43.70
C SER A 588 0.67 -19.98 42.94
N ASN A 589 0.52 -21.27 42.67
CA ASN A 589 1.47 -22.04 41.88
C ASN A 589 1.54 -21.57 40.42
N SER A 590 0.39 -21.30 39.78
CA SER A 590 0.36 -20.71 38.44
C SER A 590 0.95 -19.30 38.40
N LEU A 591 0.79 -18.50 39.46
CA LEU A 591 1.40 -17.19 39.57
C LEU A 591 2.93 -17.30 39.60
N ILE A 592 3.47 -18.23 40.39
CA ILE A 592 4.91 -18.52 40.45
C ILE A 592 5.41 -18.89 39.05
N GLU A 593 4.76 -19.84 38.36
CA GLU A 593 5.11 -20.25 36.97
C GLU A 593 5.20 -19.05 36.01
N LYS A 594 4.23 -18.13 36.04
CA LYS A 594 4.23 -16.93 35.19
C LYS A 594 5.34 -15.96 35.55
N ILE A 595 5.56 -15.68 36.84
CA ILE A 595 6.66 -14.82 37.30
C ILE A 595 8.01 -15.37 36.81
N GLY A 596 8.18 -16.69 36.80
CA GLY A 596 9.40 -17.33 36.31
C GLY A 596 9.71 -17.14 34.85
N ALA A 597 8.71 -16.81 34.04
CA ALA A 597 8.90 -16.47 32.64
C ALA A 597 9.31 -15.00 32.46
N THR A 598 9.46 -14.21 33.53
CA THR A 598 9.79 -12.77 33.52
C THR A 598 11.17 -12.48 34.11
N THR A 599 11.64 -11.23 34.00
CA THR A 599 12.85 -10.75 34.67
C THR A 599 12.48 -9.91 35.90
N LEU A 600 13.21 -10.10 36.99
CA LEU A 600 13.04 -9.31 38.22
C LEU A 600 14.13 -8.25 38.35
N SER A 601 13.74 -7.05 38.77
CA SER A 601 14.68 -6.00 39.11
C SER A 601 15.37 -6.29 40.45
N LYS A 602 16.56 -5.71 40.65
CA LYS A 602 17.27 -5.78 41.94
C LYS A 602 16.52 -5.06 43.08
N SER A 603 15.60 -4.17 42.74
CA SER A 603 14.71 -3.47 43.68
C SER A 603 13.54 -4.35 44.17
N SER A 604 13.22 -5.47 43.52
CA SER A 604 12.12 -6.38 43.89
C SER A 604 12.46 -7.31 45.08
N LYS A 605 13.04 -6.74 46.15
CA LYS A 605 13.59 -7.50 47.29
C LYS A 605 12.56 -8.38 47.99
N GLU A 606 11.35 -7.86 48.19
CA GLU A 606 10.27 -8.57 48.89
C GLU A 606 9.79 -9.78 48.09
N LEU A 607 9.66 -9.65 46.77
CA LEU A 607 9.27 -10.76 45.91
C LEU A 607 10.36 -11.85 45.86
N LEU A 608 11.63 -11.45 45.77
CA LEU A 608 12.77 -12.37 45.83
C LEU A 608 12.81 -13.14 47.16
N GLN A 609 12.53 -12.46 48.28
CA GLN A 609 12.48 -13.08 49.60
C GLN A 609 11.29 -14.04 49.76
N ALA A 610 10.11 -13.68 49.23
CA ALA A 610 8.94 -14.55 49.25
C ALA A 610 9.14 -15.81 48.38
N LEU A 611 9.77 -15.69 47.21
CA LEU A 611 10.17 -16.83 46.37
C LEU A 611 11.16 -17.74 47.10
N ALA A 612 12.16 -17.17 47.78
CA ALA A 612 13.12 -17.94 48.60
C ALA A 612 12.43 -18.67 49.77
N THR A 613 11.42 -18.05 50.40
CA THR A 613 10.64 -18.70 51.47
C THR A 613 9.86 -19.90 50.93
N ARG A 614 9.31 -19.80 49.72
CA ARG A 614 8.63 -20.93 49.06
C ARG A 614 9.57 -22.09 48.71
N MET A 615 10.84 -21.84 48.41
CA MET A 615 11.85 -22.90 48.24
C MET A 615 12.11 -23.73 49.49
N ASN A 616 11.83 -23.18 50.68
CA ASN A 616 12.00 -23.85 51.96
C ASN A 616 10.71 -24.55 52.45
N SER A 617 9.67 -24.58 51.62
CA SER A 617 8.43 -25.31 51.93
C SER A 617 8.57 -26.80 51.55
N ASP A 618 7.89 -27.71 52.25
CA ASP A 618 7.90 -29.15 51.96
C ASP A 618 7.27 -29.52 50.58
N ASP A 619 6.82 -28.53 49.81
CA ASP A 619 6.29 -28.70 48.45
C ASP A 619 7.43 -28.68 47.42
N LEU A 620 7.86 -29.88 47.00
CA LEU A 620 8.91 -30.11 46.01
C LEU A 620 8.62 -29.47 44.65
N ARG A 621 7.36 -29.45 44.20
CA ARG A 621 6.98 -28.91 42.88
C ARG A 621 7.11 -27.39 42.89
N THR A 622 6.62 -26.75 43.94
CA THR A 622 6.70 -25.30 44.12
C THR A 622 8.14 -24.84 44.37
N SER A 623 8.94 -25.63 45.08
CA SER A 623 10.36 -25.36 45.32
C SER A 623 11.21 -25.47 44.05
N ALA A 624 10.99 -26.50 43.22
CA ALA A 624 11.67 -26.64 41.93
C ALA A 624 11.32 -25.51 40.96
N ALA A 625 10.05 -25.09 40.93
CA ALA A 625 9.61 -23.93 40.16
C ALA A 625 10.31 -22.65 40.65
N ALA A 626 10.30 -22.36 41.95
CA ALA A 626 10.93 -21.14 42.50
C ALA A 626 12.46 -21.07 42.27
N ILE A 627 13.16 -22.22 42.31
CA ILE A 627 14.61 -22.31 42.04
C ILE A 627 14.95 -21.90 40.60
N ALA A 628 14.15 -22.32 39.62
CA ALA A 628 14.41 -22.03 38.21
C ALA A 628 14.27 -20.53 37.84
N MET A 629 13.71 -19.72 38.75
CA MET A 629 13.24 -18.35 38.48
C MET A 629 14.15 -17.25 39.06
N MET A 630 15.17 -17.61 39.83
CA MET A 630 16.05 -16.63 40.43
C MET A 630 17.06 -16.07 39.42
N PRO A 631 17.28 -14.75 39.37
CA PRO A 631 18.31 -14.16 38.52
C PRO A 631 19.68 -14.80 38.82
N ARG A 632 20.45 -15.14 37.76
CA ARG A 632 21.80 -15.69 37.91
C ARG A 632 22.62 -14.78 38.84
N GLY A 633 23.03 -15.33 39.98
CA GLY A 633 23.84 -14.64 40.98
C GLY A 633 23.12 -14.24 42.28
N ILE A 634 21.84 -14.60 42.50
CA ILE A 634 21.13 -14.21 43.74
C ILE A 634 21.04 -15.29 44.84
N VAL A 635 21.24 -16.60 44.63
CA VAL A 635 21.13 -17.56 45.77
C VAL A 635 22.14 -18.71 45.78
N THR A 636 22.85 -18.82 46.92
CA THR A 636 23.32 -20.07 47.54
C THR A 636 22.12 -20.93 47.94
N VAL A 637 21.88 -22.03 47.23
CA VAL A 637 20.76 -22.96 47.49
C VAL A 637 20.89 -23.57 48.89
N PRO A 638 19.84 -23.56 49.75
CA PRO A 638 19.85 -24.25 51.04
C PRO A 638 20.09 -25.75 50.88
N SER A 639 20.94 -26.35 51.72
CA SER A 639 21.38 -27.75 51.62
C SER A 639 20.26 -28.80 51.71
N GLN A 640 19.09 -28.44 52.25
CA GLN A 640 17.96 -29.36 52.37
C GLN A 640 17.27 -29.66 51.03
N THR A 641 17.33 -28.75 50.05
CA THR A 641 16.69 -28.92 48.73
C THR A 641 17.60 -29.60 47.71
N GLN A 642 18.90 -29.74 48.00
CA GLN A 642 19.85 -30.47 47.13
C GLN A 642 19.84 -31.99 47.36
N ALA A 643 19.23 -32.46 48.44
CA ALA A 643 19.27 -33.87 48.88
C ALA A 643 17.95 -34.63 48.65
N ARG A 644 16.90 -33.97 48.15
CA ARG A 644 15.63 -34.55 47.68
C ARG A 644 15.49 -34.27 46.20
#